data_AF-A0A151IQM0-F1
#
_entry.id   AF-A0A151IQM0-F1
#
_cell.length_a   1.000
_cell.length_b   1.000
_cell.length_c   1.000
_cell.angle_alpha   90.00
_cell.angle_beta   90.00
_cell.angle_gamma   90.00
#
_symmetry.space_group_name_H-M   'P 1'
#
loop_
_entity.id
_entity.type
_entity.pdbx_description
1 polymer ?
#
loop_
_entity_poly.entity_id
_entity_poly.type
_entity_poly.pdbx_seq_one_letter_code
_entity_poly.pdbx_strand_id
1 'polypeptide(L)'
;MDIHRISVCCLGWKARDIVAAADPSLGLENIFIRLGGFHLLMSFMGSIGYVMQGSGLEQIFYNIYAENCVQKIMCGHAYSRAVRAHILTQLALTKIIMENINFTDEVRNEMDYFIDIFNRATVLTADENSAVKSVAKKFKDALILLENNGPTAKLWVQYCRMVTLLKQFIEAERSGNWALHLKTIQKMLPFFHASGHYLYAKSAHLYLQDMLTLRDKMPADEYQRFTEGCFTIRRSDKFWSGIMTDQTIEQTLMRPFKTIGGLTIRQISDSSSASWVLGMVHLQNICEAIENFAGVSCATTEQHVDMRPTRIKRDNEDVKKLDMWFVEHNPFPVTDKLLSIGTGVVRTSEINCHEAEKIGREMMSKILDCNFGSISSKKKGKVQPLAVVHCSVKIDSTKIPINPLLLFQRMCVLKQTDVDMKKYLQFELAPFPLSLFTAEGMRKGTKSTLYSAFEPLTTPVQPTEKTLHIIDGGYLLHKVVWGRLQTIDLICKKYLTYIQQNFPNDITVVVDGYPEDVNIIGTKTAERLRRSRMFQTIEIAFTQHTILQTSQEKFLANNRNKERLIKMLTSYLIEAGIAVEQAFEDADTLIVETAIQRADVYDCVEIVGEDIDLLVLLTGLAHDKNNIFFHKPAKGKTPASRFSSASFRNESISEHIFFLHAISSCDTTSAFFIIGKKKFLSILQKNPELRSCVNLFKAKDIDPEVLVSAGERFLIALYGGDKNETSLNSLRFKHYAKSALKSRFNVSTLPPTTSAAHQHIFRAYLQIQTWLGNYKDPQEWGWKRSNNVLEPVCTKSEPAPPELLKIVACKCKERCGAACGCRKAGLKCSPICKN
;
A
#
# COMPACT_ATOMS: atom_id res chain seq x y z
N MET A 1 32.22 -36.33 14.39
CA MET A 1 32.22 -36.95 13.04
C MET A 1 32.27 -35.81 12.07
N ASP A 2 33.43 -35.63 11.47
CA ASP A 2 34.04 -34.31 11.33
C ASP A 2 33.60 -33.58 10.07
N ILE A 3 32.41 -32.99 10.13
CA ILE A 3 31.98 -31.90 9.23
C ILE A 3 32.72 -30.58 9.65
N HIS A 4 34.02 -30.67 9.94
CA HIS A 4 34.85 -29.53 10.34
C HIS A 4 35.32 -28.68 9.14
N ARG A 5 35.01 -29.15 7.93
CA ARG A 5 35.41 -28.57 6.66
C ARG A 5 34.35 -27.68 6.01
N ILE A 6 33.31 -27.23 6.72
CA ILE A 6 32.25 -26.38 6.12
C ILE A 6 31.93 -25.19 7.02
N SER A 7 32.07 -23.98 6.48
CA SER A 7 31.75 -22.73 7.18
C SER A 7 30.63 -21.96 6.48
N VAL A 8 29.72 -21.37 7.27
CA VAL A 8 28.50 -20.73 6.76
C VAL A 8 28.57 -19.23 7.00
N CYS A 9 28.41 -18.43 5.95
CA CYS A 9 28.52 -16.97 6.06
C CYS A 9 27.44 -16.22 5.28
N CYS A 10 26.93 -15.14 5.89
CA CYS A 10 25.99 -14.20 5.27
C CYS A 10 26.61 -13.39 4.12
N LEU A 11 27.94 -13.25 4.12
CA LEU A 11 28.74 -12.62 3.07
C LEU A 11 29.70 -13.66 2.49
N GLY A 12 29.16 -14.64 1.77
CA GLY A 12 29.91 -15.81 1.28
C GLY A 12 31.22 -15.48 0.57
N TRP A 13 31.29 -14.35 -0.15
CA TRP A 13 32.53 -13.87 -0.78
C TRP A 13 33.60 -13.45 0.22
N LYS A 14 33.25 -12.77 1.34
CA LYS A 14 34.20 -12.39 2.38
C LYS A 14 34.74 -13.61 3.12
N ALA A 15 33.89 -14.60 3.37
CA ALA A 15 34.34 -15.85 3.96
C ALA A 15 35.31 -16.60 3.04
N ARG A 16 35.08 -16.52 1.72
CA ARG A 16 36.04 -17.01 0.72
C ARG A 16 37.36 -16.26 0.76
N ASP A 17 37.32 -14.94 0.84
CA ASP A 17 38.55 -14.12 0.95
C ASP A 17 39.32 -14.46 2.24
N ILE A 18 38.63 -14.69 3.36
CA ILE A 18 39.25 -15.09 4.63
C ILE A 18 39.94 -16.46 4.50
N VAL A 19 39.26 -17.45 3.92
CA VAL A 19 39.85 -18.78 3.69
C VAL A 19 41.03 -18.70 2.73
N ALA A 20 40.92 -17.91 1.65
CA ALA A 20 41.97 -17.74 0.67
C ALA A 20 43.18 -16.95 1.21
N ALA A 21 42.98 -16.08 2.20
CA ALA A 21 44.04 -15.28 2.84
C ALA A 21 44.59 -15.93 4.11
N ALA A 22 44.07 -17.09 4.52
CA ALA A 22 44.54 -17.81 5.69
C ALA A 22 45.93 -18.41 5.50
N ASP A 23 46.71 -18.48 6.58
CA ASP A 23 47.97 -19.21 6.60
C ASP A 23 47.71 -20.71 6.29
N PRO A 24 48.41 -21.31 5.32
CA PRO A 24 48.26 -22.74 4.98
C PRO A 24 48.42 -23.68 6.18
N SER A 25 49.23 -23.30 7.17
CA SER A 25 49.42 -24.08 8.41
C SER A 25 48.15 -24.24 9.25
N LEU A 26 47.14 -23.40 9.05
CA LEU A 26 45.85 -23.46 9.74
C LEU A 26 44.89 -24.50 9.11
N GLY A 27 45.25 -25.09 7.96
CA GLY A 27 44.44 -26.11 7.28
C GLY A 27 43.09 -25.62 6.76
N LEU A 28 42.86 -24.29 6.71
CA LEU A 28 41.61 -23.66 6.29
C LEU A 28 41.32 -23.86 4.79
N GLU A 29 42.33 -24.19 4.00
CA GLU A 29 42.23 -24.58 2.58
C GLU A 29 41.31 -25.78 2.32
N ASN A 30 41.11 -26.63 3.33
CA ASN A 30 40.19 -27.77 3.26
C ASN A 30 38.74 -27.39 3.62
N ILE A 31 38.44 -26.11 3.88
CA ILE A 31 37.11 -25.64 4.25
C ILE A 31 36.32 -25.12 3.04
N PHE A 32 35.16 -25.73 2.79
CA PHE A 32 34.18 -25.27 1.81
C PHE A 32 33.23 -24.25 2.43
N ILE A 33 33.12 -23.08 1.78
CA ILE A 33 32.20 -22.03 2.21
C ILE A 33 30.81 -22.29 1.66
N ARG A 34 29.83 -22.41 2.56
CA ARG A 34 28.41 -22.51 2.21
C ARG A 34 27.70 -21.16 2.37
N LEU A 35 26.90 -20.81 1.38
CA LEU A 35 26.03 -19.64 1.45
C LEU A 35 24.87 -19.90 2.43
N GLY A 36 24.65 -18.98 3.36
CA GLY A 36 23.57 -19.09 4.35
C GLY A 36 22.18 -19.15 3.68
N GLY A 37 21.48 -20.27 3.84
CA GLY A 37 20.19 -20.53 3.21
C GLY A 37 19.08 -19.59 3.72
N PHE A 38 19.10 -19.26 5.01
CA PHE A 38 18.09 -18.38 5.61
C PHE A 38 18.20 -16.95 5.11
N HIS A 39 19.41 -16.41 5.06
CA HIS A 39 19.63 -15.06 4.52
C HIS A 39 19.44 -14.99 3.01
N LEU A 40 19.78 -16.06 2.27
CA LEU A 40 19.49 -16.16 0.84
C LEU A 40 17.98 -16.09 0.58
N LEU A 41 17.19 -16.85 1.35
CA LEU A 41 15.74 -16.90 1.22
C LEU A 41 15.07 -15.59 1.63
N MET A 42 15.57 -14.92 2.68
CA MET A 42 15.14 -13.57 3.04
C MET A 42 15.39 -12.56 1.91
N SER A 43 16.58 -12.59 1.32
CA SER A 43 16.92 -11.73 0.18
C SER A 43 16.03 -12.05 -1.03
N PHE A 44 15.70 -13.32 -1.26
CA PHE A 44 14.81 -13.72 -2.34
C PHE A 44 13.38 -13.22 -2.14
N MET A 45 12.84 -13.29 -0.91
CA MET A 45 11.57 -12.64 -0.57
C MET A 45 11.62 -11.12 -0.78
N GLY A 46 12.75 -10.48 -0.45
CA GLY A 46 12.98 -9.07 -0.80
C GLY A 46 12.97 -8.80 -2.31
N SER A 47 13.47 -9.75 -3.11
CA SER A 47 13.41 -9.68 -4.58
C SER A 47 11.97 -9.81 -5.09
N ILE A 48 11.17 -10.71 -4.51
CA ILE A 48 9.71 -10.81 -4.76
C ILE A 48 9.03 -9.48 -4.47
N GLY A 49 9.25 -8.93 -3.27
CA GLY A 49 8.65 -7.67 -2.86
C GLY A 49 9.06 -6.49 -3.73
N TYR A 50 10.32 -6.44 -4.17
CA TYR A 50 10.78 -5.43 -5.11
C TYR A 50 10.06 -5.52 -6.47
N VAL A 51 9.99 -6.72 -7.06
CA VAL A 51 9.33 -6.94 -8.37
C VAL A 51 7.84 -6.58 -8.29
N MET A 52 7.20 -6.90 -7.16
CA MET A 52 5.78 -6.66 -6.91
C MET A 52 5.46 -5.28 -6.34
N GLN A 53 6.46 -4.41 -6.18
CA GLN A 53 6.23 -3.12 -5.53
C GLN A 53 5.24 -2.26 -6.31
N GLY A 54 4.16 -1.82 -5.65
CA GLY A 54 3.07 -1.08 -6.27
C GLY A 54 2.11 -1.92 -7.13
N SER A 55 2.22 -3.25 -7.15
CA SER A 55 1.28 -4.11 -7.91
C SER A 55 -0.07 -4.33 -7.24
N GLY A 56 -0.19 -4.02 -5.95
CA GLY A 56 -1.32 -4.41 -5.10
C GLY A 56 -0.94 -5.40 -4.00
N LEU A 57 0.27 -6.00 -4.04
CA LEU A 57 0.69 -7.00 -3.05
C LEU A 57 0.74 -6.46 -1.61
N GLU A 58 1.10 -5.18 -1.42
CA GLU A 58 1.09 -4.54 -0.11
C GLU A 58 -0.34 -4.42 0.44
N GLN A 59 -1.30 -4.05 -0.41
CA GLN A 59 -2.73 -3.98 -0.07
C GLN A 59 -3.27 -5.34 0.33
N ILE A 60 -2.91 -6.40 -0.40
CA ILE A 60 -3.24 -7.79 -0.02
C ILE A 60 -2.73 -8.08 1.39
N PHE A 61 -1.47 -7.75 1.68
CA PHE A 61 -0.90 -8.00 3.00
C PHE A 61 -1.52 -7.15 4.10
N TYR A 62 -2.02 -5.95 3.83
CA TYR A 62 -2.76 -5.13 4.79
C TYR A 62 -4.07 -5.78 5.27
N ASN A 63 -4.67 -6.69 4.48
CA ASN A 63 -5.86 -7.43 4.91
C ASN A 63 -5.60 -8.41 6.07
N ILE A 64 -4.34 -8.84 6.24
CA ILE A 64 -3.97 -9.90 7.20
C ILE A 64 -2.83 -9.49 8.16
N TYR A 65 -2.20 -8.34 7.93
CA TYR A 65 -1.15 -7.77 8.79
C TYR A 65 -1.27 -6.26 8.94
N ALA A 66 -0.81 -5.74 10.09
CA ALA A 66 -0.70 -4.29 10.30
C ALA A 66 0.37 -3.64 9.40
N GLU A 67 0.18 -2.36 9.08
CA GLU A 67 0.98 -1.61 8.09
C GLU A 67 2.50 -1.69 8.33
N ASN A 68 2.94 -1.45 9.57
CA ASN A 68 4.35 -1.52 9.97
C ASN A 68 4.97 -2.91 9.78
N CYS A 69 4.16 -3.98 9.81
CA CYS A 69 4.63 -5.35 9.59
C CYS A 69 4.78 -5.64 8.10
N VAL A 70 3.90 -5.11 7.25
CA VAL A 70 3.92 -5.34 5.80
C VAL A 70 5.21 -4.84 5.18
N GLN A 71 5.71 -3.67 5.58
CA GLN A 71 7.01 -3.17 5.11
C GLN A 71 8.16 -4.16 5.36
N LYS A 72 8.17 -4.81 6.54
CA LYS A 72 9.17 -5.82 6.90
C LYS A 72 8.97 -7.15 6.18
N ILE A 73 7.74 -7.45 5.79
CA ILE A 73 7.39 -8.62 4.98
C ILE A 73 7.89 -8.43 3.54
N MET A 74 7.62 -7.26 2.94
CA MET A 74 8.01 -6.93 1.57
C MET A 74 9.53 -6.95 1.35
N CYS A 75 10.33 -6.62 2.36
CA CYS A 75 11.80 -6.72 2.28
C CYS A 75 12.36 -8.06 2.78
N GLY A 76 11.52 -9.02 3.16
CA GLY A 76 11.92 -10.34 3.65
C GLY A 76 12.48 -10.37 5.08
N HIS A 77 12.61 -9.23 5.77
CA HIS A 77 13.18 -9.13 7.13
C HIS A 77 12.28 -9.70 8.23
N ALA A 78 11.00 -9.92 7.97
CA ALA A 78 10.09 -10.61 8.87
C ALA A 78 9.87 -12.08 8.45
N TYR A 79 10.95 -12.87 8.39
CA TYR A 79 11.01 -14.22 7.79
C TYR A 79 9.72 -15.05 7.92
N SER A 80 9.32 -15.42 9.14
CA SER A 80 8.16 -16.30 9.37
C SER A 80 6.84 -15.70 8.88
N ARG A 81 6.66 -14.39 9.06
CA ARG A 81 5.48 -13.67 8.55
C ARG A 81 5.52 -13.54 7.04
N ALA A 82 6.69 -13.33 6.45
CA ALA A 82 6.86 -13.18 5.01
C ALA A 82 6.58 -14.50 4.27
N VAL A 83 7.16 -15.61 4.73
CA VAL A 83 6.87 -16.95 4.22
C VAL A 83 5.37 -17.23 4.27
N ARG A 84 4.73 -17.03 5.42
CA ARG A 84 3.28 -17.20 5.57
C ARG A 84 2.49 -16.30 4.61
N ALA A 85 2.80 -15.01 4.54
CA ALA A 85 2.07 -14.06 3.71
C ALA A 85 2.10 -14.46 2.22
N HIS A 86 3.29 -14.82 1.72
CA HIS A 86 3.46 -15.24 0.33
C HIS A 86 2.74 -16.57 0.03
N ILE A 87 2.84 -17.56 0.93
CA ILE A 87 2.18 -18.86 0.76
C ILE A 87 0.66 -18.73 0.77
N LEU A 88 0.07 -17.98 1.71
CA LEU A 88 -1.39 -17.78 1.75
C LEU A 88 -1.90 -17.02 0.52
N THR A 89 -1.13 -16.05 0.04
CA THR A 89 -1.49 -15.31 -1.19
C THR A 89 -1.41 -16.21 -2.42
N GLN A 90 -0.36 -17.04 -2.53
CA GLN A 90 -0.28 -18.03 -3.60
C GLN A 90 -1.43 -19.05 -3.51
N LEU A 91 -1.82 -19.49 -2.30
CA LEU A 91 -2.95 -20.40 -2.12
C LEU A 91 -4.25 -19.79 -2.65
N ALA A 92 -4.56 -18.54 -2.29
CA ALA A 92 -5.74 -17.83 -2.81
C ALA A 92 -5.70 -17.70 -4.35
N LEU A 93 -4.55 -17.35 -4.93
CA LEU A 93 -4.37 -17.31 -6.39
C LEU A 93 -4.54 -18.69 -7.04
N THR A 94 -3.98 -19.74 -6.43
CA THR A 94 -4.10 -21.13 -6.92
C THR A 94 -5.54 -21.59 -6.91
N LYS A 95 -6.36 -21.22 -5.91
CA LYS A 95 -7.79 -21.53 -5.90
C LYS A 95 -8.49 -20.93 -7.12
N ILE A 96 -8.26 -19.65 -7.41
CA ILE A 96 -8.81 -18.96 -8.58
C ILE A 96 -8.39 -19.66 -9.88
N ILE A 97 -7.13 -20.07 -9.99
CA ILE A 97 -6.64 -20.78 -11.19
C ILE A 97 -7.29 -22.16 -11.31
N MET A 98 -7.35 -22.92 -10.21
CA MET A 98 -7.89 -24.28 -10.18
C MET A 98 -9.39 -24.33 -10.47
N GLU A 99 -10.15 -23.30 -10.09
CA GLU A 99 -11.58 -23.16 -10.44
C GLU A 99 -11.83 -23.10 -11.95
N ASN A 100 -10.82 -22.72 -12.73
CA ASN A 100 -10.91 -22.62 -14.20
C ASN A 100 -10.32 -23.85 -14.91
N ILE A 101 -9.93 -24.90 -14.18
CA ILE A 101 -9.37 -26.13 -14.74
C ILE A 101 -10.35 -27.28 -14.55
N ASN A 102 -10.69 -27.95 -15.65
CA ASN A 102 -11.53 -29.14 -15.62
C ASN A 102 -10.68 -30.40 -15.32
N PHE A 103 -11.01 -31.09 -14.23
CA PHE A 103 -10.47 -32.41 -13.88
C PHE A 103 -11.57 -33.47 -14.08
N THR A 104 -11.18 -34.68 -14.48
CA THR A 104 -12.13 -35.80 -14.53
C THR A 104 -12.39 -36.31 -13.11
N ASP A 105 -13.52 -36.97 -12.90
CA ASP A 105 -13.87 -37.47 -11.56
C ASP A 105 -12.89 -38.54 -11.08
N GLU A 106 -12.27 -39.32 -11.98
CA GLU A 106 -11.22 -40.27 -11.62
C GLU A 106 -9.99 -39.56 -11.03
N VAL A 107 -9.53 -38.48 -11.68
CA VAL A 107 -8.39 -37.69 -11.19
C VAL A 107 -8.71 -37.02 -9.86
N ARG A 108 -9.96 -36.54 -9.68
CA ARG A 108 -10.40 -35.92 -8.42
C ARG A 108 -10.41 -36.94 -7.28
N ASN A 109 -11.03 -38.11 -7.50
CA ASN A 109 -11.09 -39.18 -6.49
C ASN A 109 -9.71 -39.71 -6.12
N GLU A 110 -8.82 -39.88 -7.11
CA GLU A 110 -7.44 -40.30 -6.86
C GLU A 110 -6.70 -39.24 -6.03
N MET A 111 -6.89 -37.95 -6.33
CA MET A 111 -6.29 -36.87 -5.57
C MET A 111 -6.80 -36.75 -4.13
N ASP A 112 -8.11 -36.94 -3.91
CA ASP A 112 -8.70 -36.97 -2.57
C ASP A 112 -8.13 -38.14 -1.75
N TYR A 113 -7.99 -39.32 -2.37
CA TYR A 113 -7.31 -40.46 -1.75
C TYR A 113 -5.86 -40.12 -1.38
N PHE A 114 -5.09 -39.52 -2.29
CA PHE A 114 -3.70 -39.12 -2.03
C PHE A 114 -3.56 -38.12 -0.86
N ILE A 115 -4.54 -37.23 -0.68
CA ILE A 115 -4.57 -36.26 0.42
C ILE A 115 -4.87 -36.95 1.75
N ASP A 116 -5.75 -37.95 1.76
CA ASP A 116 -6.10 -38.70 2.98
C ASP A 116 -4.97 -39.60 3.49
N ILE A 117 -4.15 -40.17 2.59
CA ILE A 117 -3.01 -41.03 2.96
C ILE A 117 -1.66 -40.27 3.02
N PHE A 118 -1.68 -38.94 3.10
CA PHE A 118 -0.50 -38.09 2.93
C PHE A 118 0.56 -38.30 4.02
N ASN A 119 1.60 -39.08 3.72
CA ASN A 119 2.74 -39.37 4.60
C ASN A 119 4.08 -39.27 3.85
N ARG A 120 5.20 -39.55 4.54
CA ARG A 120 6.56 -39.47 3.95
C ARG A 120 6.70 -40.28 2.65
N ALA A 121 6.20 -41.52 2.63
CA ALA A 121 6.31 -42.38 1.45
C ALA A 121 5.51 -41.79 0.28
N THR A 122 4.29 -41.32 0.56
CA THR A 122 3.42 -40.65 -0.41
C THR A 122 4.08 -39.43 -1.02
N VAL A 123 4.75 -38.59 -0.23
CA VAL A 123 5.44 -37.38 -0.72
C VAL A 123 6.62 -37.72 -1.64
N LEU A 124 7.40 -38.74 -1.31
CA LEU A 124 8.59 -39.11 -2.08
C LEU A 124 8.27 -39.74 -3.42
N THR A 125 7.12 -40.40 -3.56
CA THR A 125 6.68 -41.06 -4.79
C THR A 125 5.56 -40.31 -5.52
N ALA A 126 5.12 -39.15 -5.01
CA ALA A 126 4.02 -38.38 -5.60
C ALA A 126 4.27 -38.03 -7.08
N ASP A 127 5.52 -37.71 -7.43
CA ASP A 127 5.93 -37.38 -8.80
C ASP A 127 5.94 -38.59 -9.73
N GLU A 128 5.72 -39.81 -9.25
CA GLU A 128 5.58 -41.02 -10.06
C GLU A 128 4.12 -41.24 -10.48
N ASN A 129 3.17 -40.75 -9.66
CA ASN A 129 1.74 -40.93 -9.86
C ASN A 129 1.19 -40.17 -11.08
N SER A 130 0.33 -40.83 -11.85
CA SER A 130 -0.26 -40.28 -13.08
C SER A 130 -1.25 -39.14 -12.85
N ALA A 131 -2.09 -39.21 -11.80
CA ALA A 131 -3.01 -38.13 -11.47
C ALA A 131 -2.27 -36.87 -11.04
N VAL A 132 -1.25 -37.00 -10.17
CA VAL A 132 -0.40 -35.87 -9.76
C VAL A 132 0.27 -35.22 -10.96
N LYS A 133 0.85 -36.02 -11.87
CA LYS A 133 1.43 -35.51 -13.14
C LYS A 133 0.38 -34.79 -14.00
N SER A 134 -0.81 -35.36 -14.12
CA SER A 134 -1.91 -34.79 -14.89
C SER A 134 -2.35 -33.43 -14.33
N VAL A 135 -2.54 -33.33 -13.01
CA VAL A 135 -2.90 -32.10 -12.31
C VAL A 135 -1.81 -31.04 -12.48
N ALA A 136 -0.55 -31.42 -12.24
CA ALA A 136 0.60 -30.51 -12.39
C ALA A 136 0.72 -29.97 -13.82
N LYS A 137 0.49 -30.82 -14.84
CA LYS A 137 0.50 -30.42 -16.25
C LYS A 137 -0.62 -29.43 -16.55
N LYS A 138 -1.88 -29.76 -16.21
CA LYS A 138 -3.03 -28.87 -16.45
C LYS A 138 -2.88 -27.53 -15.76
N PHE A 139 -2.36 -27.52 -14.52
CA PHE A 139 -2.09 -26.29 -13.79
C PHE A 139 -1.01 -25.42 -14.48
N LYS A 140 0.06 -26.06 -14.99
CA LYS A 140 1.10 -25.36 -15.74
C LYS A 140 0.56 -24.77 -17.05
N ASP A 141 -0.27 -25.52 -17.77
CA ASP A 141 -0.90 -25.07 -19.01
C ASP A 141 -1.85 -23.88 -18.75
N ALA A 142 -2.61 -23.91 -17.66
CA ALA A 142 -3.46 -22.79 -17.24
C ALA A 142 -2.64 -21.53 -16.92
N LEU A 143 -1.49 -21.66 -16.24
CA LEU A 143 -0.60 -20.53 -16.00
C LEU A 143 -0.10 -19.91 -17.31
N ILE A 144 0.25 -20.72 -18.31
CA ILE A 144 0.70 -20.23 -19.62
C ILE A 144 -0.44 -19.48 -20.34
N LEU A 145 -1.67 -20.03 -20.30
CA LEU A 145 -2.83 -19.37 -20.87
C LEU A 145 -3.09 -18.00 -20.23
N LEU A 146 -2.99 -17.90 -18.91
CA LEU A 146 -3.19 -16.65 -18.18
C LEU A 146 -2.14 -15.59 -18.53
N GLU A 147 -0.91 -15.97 -18.89
CA GLU A 147 0.09 -14.99 -19.35
C GLU A 147 -0.34 -14.26 -20.63
N ASN A 148 -1.17 -14.89 -21.47
CA ASN A 148 -1.70 -14.30 -22.69
C ASN A 148 -2.77 -13.24 -22.44
N ASN A 149 -3.34 -13.16 -21.23
CA ASN A 149 -4.28 -12.09 -20.85
C ASN A 149 -3.58 -10.72 -20.81
N GLY A 150 -2.24 -10.70 -20.75
CA GLY A 150 -1.43 -9.51 -20.92
C GLY A 150 -0.50 -9.20 -19.74
N PRO A 151 0.13 -8.02 -19.73
CA PRO A 151 1.24 -7.72 -18.82
C PRO A 151 0.89 -7.83 -17.31
N THR A 152 -0.34 -7.51 -16.93
CA THR A 152 -0.82 -7.65 -15.53
C THR A 152 -0.89 -9.10 -15.09
N ALA A 153 -1.55 -9.94 -15.89
CA ALA A 153 -1.65 -11.37 -15.60
C ALA A 153 -0.26 -12.02 -15.60
N LYS A 154 0.61 -11.65 -16.54
CA LYS A 154 2.01 -12.11 -16.59
C LYS A 154 2.80 -11.77 -15.33
N LEU A 155 2.61 -10.58 -14.74
CA LEU A 155 3.24 -10.21 -13.47
C LEU A 155 2.80 -11.14 -12.31
N TRP A 156 1.51 -11.43 -12.21
CA TRP A 156 0.96 -12.29 -11.14
C TRP A 156 1.29 -13.78 -11.35
N VAL A 157 1.37 -14.25 -12.59
CA VAL A 157 1.91 -15.58 -12.90
C VAL A 157 3.39 -15.67 -12.52
N GLN A 158 4.19 -14.64 -12.84
CA GLN A 158 5.59 -14.56 -12.42
C GLN A 158 5.71 -14.57 -10.89
N TYR A 159 4.83 -13.86 -10.17
CA TYR A 159 4.77 -13.92 -8.70
C TYR A 159 4.53 -15.35 -8.20
N CYS A 160 3.55 -16.07 -8.76
CA CYS A 160 3.31 -17.48 -8.42
C CYS A 160 4.55 -18.34 -8.66
N ARG A 161 5.27 -18.13 -9.77
CA ARG A 161 6.52 -18.84 -10.07
C ARG A 161 7.61 -18.54 -9.04
N MET A 162 7.78 -17.28 -8.64
CA MET A 162 8.75 -16.91 -7.60
C MET A 162 8.39 -17.52 -6.24
N VAL A 163 7.12 -17.50 -5.82
CA VAL A 163 6.70 -18.14 -4.55
C VAL A 163 6.86 -19.66 -4.60
N THR A 164 6.69 -20.29 -5.77
CA THR A 164 7.02 -21.72 -5.94
C THR A 164 8.51 -21.99 -5.73
N LEU A 165 9.42 -21.13 -6.21
CA LEU A 165 10.86 -21.26 -5.93
C LEU A 165 11.18 -21.11 -4.44
N LEU A 166 10.52 -20.17 -3.76
CA LEU A 166 10.60 -20.02 -2.30
C LEU A 166 10.23 -21.34 -1.59
N LYS A 167 9.11 -21.98 -1.99
CA LYS A 167 8.68 -23.27 -1.43
C LYS A 167 9.66 -24.41 -1.73
N GLN A 168 10.15 -24.51 -2.97
CA GLN A 168 11.12 -25.54 -3.39
C GLN A 168 12.45 -25.43 -2.63
N PHE A 169 12.88 -24.20 -2.30
CA PHE A 169 14.10 -24.01 -1.51
C PHE A 169 13.89 -24.45 -0.05
N ILE A 170 12.74 -24.11 0.54
CA ILE A 170 12.37 -24.60 1.88
C ILE A 170 12.30 -26.13 1.88
N GLU A 171 11.65 -26.73 0.89
CA GLU A 171 11.59 -28.18 0.70
C GLU A 171 12.98 -28.81 0.65
N ALA A 172 13.88 -28.26 -0.17
CA ALA A 172 15.25 -28.77 -0.29
C ALA A 172 15.99 -28.78 1.06
N GLU A 173 15.90 -27.70 1.83
CA GLU A 173 16.54 -27.60 3.15
C GLU A 173 15.86 -28.49 4.20
N ARG A 174 14.52 -28.59 4.18
CA ARG A 174 13.77 -29.41 5.13
C ARG A 174 13.96 -30.91 4.90
N SER A 175 14.00 -31.33 3.64
CA SER A 175 14.18 -32.74 3.24
C SER A 175 15.64 -33.17 3.20
N GLY A 176 16.58 -32.21 3.11
CA GLY A 176 17.99 -32.48 2.84
C GLY A 176 18.23 -32.92 1.39
N ASN A 177 17.47 -32.40 0.43
CA ASN A 177 17.64 -32.69 -0.99
C ASN A 177 18.66 -31.73 -1.63
N TRP A 178 19.90 -32.19 -1.78
CA TRP A 178 21.01 -31.36 -2.29
C TRP A 178 20.84 -30.95 -3.76
N ALA A 179 20.33 -31.85 -4.61
CA ALA A 179 20.12 -31.56 -6.03
C ALA A 179 19.03 -30.47 -6.20
N LEU A 180 17.93 -30.57 -5.46
CA LEU A 180 16.87 -29.57 -5.45
C LEU A 180 17.37 -28.22 -4.91
N HIS A 181 18.25 -28.23 -3.90
CA HIS A 181 18.88 -27.02 -3.34
C HIS A 181 19.62 -26.23 -4.42
N LEU A 182 20.57 -26.87 -5.12
CA LEU A 182 21.37 -26.21 -6.16
C LEU A 182 20.51 -25.76 -7.35
N LYS A 183 19.60 -26.63 -7.83
CA LYS A 183 18.70 -26.32 -8.94
C LYS A 183 17.79 -25.12 -8.63
N THR A 184 17.35 -25.00 -7.38
CA THR A 184 16.49 -23.89 -6.96
C THR A 184 17.25 -22.57 -6.91
N ILE A 185 18.47 -22.56 -6.35
CA ILE A 185 19.32 -21.35 -6.35
C ILE A 185 19.60 -20.88 -7.78
N GLN A 186 19.88 -21.81 -8.69
CA GLN A 186 20.10 -21.50 -10.11
C GLN A 186 18.87 -20.80 -10.73
N LYS A 187 17.66 -21.25 -10.39
CA LYS A 187 16.41 -20.62 -10.85
C LYS A 187 16.09 -19.30 -10.16
N MET A 188 16.63 -19.04 -8.96
CA MET A 188 16.48 -17.77 -8.25
C MET A 188 17.39 -16.66 -8.82
N LEU A 189 18.53 -17.01 -9.43
CA LEU A 189 19.53 -16.07 -9.95
C LEU A 189 18.97 -14.97 -10.86
N PRO A 190 18.12 -15.26 -11.89
CA PRO A 190 17.57 -14.21 -12.75
C PRO A 190 16.84 -13.13 -11.94
N PHE A 191 16.08 -13.52 -10.93
CA PHE A 191 15.34 -12.57 -10.11
C PHE A 191 16.24 -11.72 -9.22
N PHE A 192 17.35 -12.26 -8.70
CA PHE A 192 18.33 -11.44 -7.97
C PHE A 192 18.97 -10.36 -8.86
N HIS A 193 19.28 -10.69 -10.12
CA HIS A 193 19.78 -9.72 -11.10
C HIS A 193 18.74 -8.66 -11.44
N ALA A 194 17.53 -9.09 -11.79
CA ALA A 194 16.43 -8.23 -12.19
C ALA A 194 16.00 -7.26 -11.08
N SER A 195 15.98 -7.72 -9.83
CA SER A 195 15.61 -6.93 -8.65
C SER A 195 16.78 -6.15 -8.03
N GLY A 196 17.98 -6.23 -8.61
CA GLY A 196 19.17 -5.50 -8.16
C GLY A 196 19.74 -5.96 -6.81
N HIS A 197 19.43 -7.17 -6.37
CA HIS A 197 20.05 -7.83 -5.21
C HIS A 197 21.44 -8.38 -5.58
N TYR A 198 22.30 -7.51 -6.13
CA TYR A 198 23.55 -7.92 -6.80
C TYR A 198 24.56 -8.63 -5.90
N LEU A 199 24.62 -8.30 -4.60
CA LEU A 199 25.52 -8.97 -3.66
C LEU A 199 25.16 -10.45 -3.50
N TYR A 200 23.87 -10.75 -3.42
CA TYR A 200 23.37 -12.12 -3.38
C TYR A 200 23.47 -12.79 -4.74
N ALA A 201 23.18 -12.08 -5.84
CA ALA A 201 23.36 -12.61 -7.20
C ALA A 201 24.81 -13.08 -7.44
N LYS A 202 25.78 -12.24 -7.05
CA LYS A 202 27.21 -12.53 -7.13
C LYS A 202 27.63 -13.70 -6.24
N SER A 203 27.21 -13.68 -4.97
CA SER A 203 27.58 -14.72 -4.01
C SER A 203 26.96 -16.07 -4.38
N ALA A 204 25.72 -16.08 -4.88
CA ALA A 204 25.03 -17.28 -5.35
C ALA A 204 25.69 -17.87 -6.61
N HIS A 205 26.21 -17.04 -7.53
CA HIS A 205 26.99 -17.50 -8.68
C HIS A 205 28.26 -18.25 -8.25
N LEU A 206 29.09 -17.62 -7.40
CA LEU A 206 30.31 -18.26 -6.89
C LEU A 206 29.99 -19.54 -6.12
N TYR A 207 29.00 -19.47 -5.22
CA TYR A 207 28.55 -20.62 -4.46
C TYR A 207 28.12 -21.77 -5.36
N LEU A 208 27.32 -21.51 -6.41
CA LEU A 208 26.90 -22.55 -7.34
C LEU A 208 28.08 -23.18 -8.09
N GLN A 209 29.04 -22.38 -8.57
CA GLN A 209 30.24 -22.88 -9.24
C GLN A 209 31.07 -23.79 -8.31
N ASP A 210 31.28 -23.36 -7.07
CA ASP A 210 32.02 -24.13 -6.07
C ASP A 210 31.29 -25.44 -5.73
N MET A 211 29.97 -25.37 -5.50
CA MET A 211 29.18 -26.53 -5.11
C MET A 211 28.94 -27.54 -6.24
N LEU A 212 28.92 -27.11 -7.50
CA LEU A 212 28.79 -28.01 -8.66
C LEU A 212 30.08 -28.82 -8.89
N THR A 213 31.22 -28.32 -8.44
CA THR A 213 32.52 -29.01 -8.51
C THR A 213 32.91 -29.67 -7.19
N LEU A 214 31.98 -29.72 -6.21
CA LEU A 214 32.25 -30.22 -4.86
C LEU A 214 32.65 -31.70 -4.86
N ARG A 215 32.03 -32.51 -5.74
CA ARG A 215 32.33 -33.94 -5.89
C ARG A 215 33.81 -34.21 -6.19
N ASP A 216 34.44 -33.31 -6.94
CA ASP A 216 35.84 -33.49 -7.38
C ASP A 216 36.83 -33.06 -6.29
N LYS A 217 36.37 -32.33 -5.27
CA LYS A 217 37.21 -31.72 -4.22
C LYS A 217 37.01 -32.34 -2.84
N MET A 218 35.87 -32.97 -2.60
CA MET A 218 35.51 -33.62 -1.34
C MET A 218 35.70 -35.14 -1.47
N PRO A 219 36.20 -35.83 -0.42
CA PRO A 219 36.24 -37.30 -0.40
C PRO A 219 34.89 -37.91 -0.74
N ALA A 220 34.88 -39.04 -1.48
CA ALA A 220 33.66 -39.60 -2.05
C ALA A 220 32.63 -40.01 -0.99
N ASP A 221 33.09 -40.53 0.15
CA ASP A 221 32.29 -40.92 1.30
C ASP A 221 31.70 -39.70 2.03
N GLU A 222 32.50 -38.65 2.24
CA GLU A 222 32.03 -37.38 2.80
C GLU A 222 30.99 -36.71 1.88
N TYR A 223 31.25 -36.70 0.57
CA TYR A 223 30.35 -36.14 -0.43
C TYR A 223 29.02 -36.88 -0.49
N GLN A 224 29.06 -38.22 -0.48
CA GLN A 224 27.85 -39.04 -0.44
C GLN A 224 27.01 -38.69 0.79
N ARG A 225 27.60 -38.72 1.98
CA ARG A 225 26.89 -38.40 3.23
C ARG A 225 26.36 -36.97 3.25
N PHE A 226 27.15 -36.01 2.77
CA PHE A 226 26.75 -34.61 2.69
C PHE A 226 25.51 -34.43 1.80
N THR A 227 25.50 -35.08 0.63
CA THR A 227 24.40 -34.98 -0.34
C THR A 227 23.17 -35.82 0.03
N GLU A 228 23.33 -36.84 0.88
CA GLU A 228 22.25 -37.64 1.49
C GLU A 228 21.62 -36.97 2.73
N GLY A 229 21.73 -35.64 2.83
CA GLY A 229 20.97 -34.84 3.78
C GLY A 229 21.75 -34.35 5.01
N CYS A 230 23.04 -34.70 5.14
CA CYS A 230 23.90 -34.14 6.19
C CYS A 230 24.29 -32.67 5.95
N PHE A 231 23.95 -32.06 4.81
CA PHE A 231 24.16 -30.63 4.61
C PHE A 231 23.20 -29.75 5.43
N THR A 232 22.13 -30.28 6.02
CA THR A 232 21.18 -29.52 6.85
C THR A 232 21.24 -29.95 8.30
N ILE A 233 20.88 -29.05 9.22
CA ILE A 233 20.91 -29.36 10.65
C ILE A 233 19.60 -30.03 11.03
N ARG A 234 19.69 -31.18 11.69
CA ARG A 234 18.54 -31.93 12.18
C ARG A 234 18.67 -32.14 13.68
N ARG A 235 17.57 -31.94 14.41
CA ARG A 235 17.45 -32.28 15.83
C ARG A 235 16.72 -33.60 16.07
N SER A 236 16.17 -34.19 15.02
CA SER A 236 15.47 -35.48 15.03
C SER A 236 15.55 -36.14 13.66
N ASP A 237 15.39 -37.46 13.61
CA ASP A 237 15.41 -38.26 12.38
C ASP A 237 14.12 -38.16 11.56
N LYS A 238 13.17 -37.32 12.01
CA LYS A 238 11.89 -37.12 11.31
C LYS A 238 12.15 -36.54 9.92
N PHE A 239 11.43 -37.05 8.93
CA PHE A 239 11.40 -36.45 7.60
C PHE A 239 10.90 -35.00 7.69
N TRP A 240 11.46 -34.11 6.86
CA TRP A 240 11.15 -32.68 6.86
C TRP A 240 11.63 -31.88 8.09
N SER A 241 12.50 -32.46 8.94
CA SER A 241 13.02 -31.81 10.15
C SER A 241 14.21 -30.88 9.93
N GLY A 242 14.80 -30.86 8.72
CA GLY A 242 15.99 -30.08 8.40
C GLY A 242 15.81 -28.59 8.68
N ILE A 243 16.86 -27.95 9.17
CA ILE A 243 16.94 -26.51 9.42
C ILE A 243 18.18 -25.96 8.73
N MET A 244 18.03 -24.80 8.11
CA MET A 244 19.14 -24.07 7.49
C MET A 244 20.22 -23.81 8.54
N THR A 245 21.48 -23.99 8.16
CA THR A 245 22.62 -23.89 9.07
C THR A 245 22.75 -22.50 9.71
N ASP A 246 22.66 -21.44 8.92
CA ASP A 246 22.71 -20.06 9.40
C ASP A 246 21.47 -19.67 10.23
N GLN A 247 20.31 -20.26 9.94
CA GLN A 247 19.13 -20.09 10.79
C GLN A 247 19.34 -20.68 12.18
N THR A 248 19.93 -21.88 12.25
CA THR A 248 20.26 -22.52 13.53
C THR A 248 21.22 -21.63 14.31
N ILE A 249 22.32 -21.18 13.66
CA ILE A 249 23.29 -20.26 14.27
C ILE A 249 22.60 -18.99 14.78
N GLU A 250 21.69 -18.40 14.01
CA GLU A 250 20.96 -17.19 14.41
C GLU A 250 20.07 -17.45 15.65
N GLN A 251 19.41 -18.61 15.70
CA GLN A 251 18.46 -18.97 16.75
C GLN A 251 19.10 -19.50 18.03
N THR A 252 20.25 -20.17 17.94
CA THR A 252 20.95 -20.78 19.08
C THR A 252 22.11 -19.93 19.57
N LEU A 253 22.97 -19.43 18.67
CA LEU A 253 24.16 -18.67 19.04
C LEU A 253 23.88 -17.16 19.04
N MET A 254 23.40 -16.58 17.94
CA MET A 254 23.31 -15.11 17.83
C MET A 254 22.21 -14.49 18.69
N ARG A 255 21.13 -15.21 18.97
CA ARG A 255 20.03 -14.72 19.81
C ARG A 255 20.49 -14.34 21.23
N PRO A 256 21.25 -15.20 21.96
CA PRO A 256 21.94 -14.81 23.18
C PRO A 256 22.91 -13.63 23.03
N PHE A 257 23.57 -13.48 21.87
CA PHE A 257 24.55 -12.40 21.64
C PHE A 257 23.88 -11.01 21.43
N LYS A 258 22.57 -10.98 21.15
CA LYS A 258 21.78 -9.76 20.85
C LYS A 258 20.88 -9.29 22.00
N THR A 259 20.94 -9.92 23.17
CA THR A 259 20.21 -9.49 24.37
C THR A 259 20.97 -8.39 25.14
N ILE A 260 20.29 -7.73 26.09
CA ILE A 260 20.90 -6.70 26.95
C ILE A 260 22.03 -7.34 27.76
N GLY A 261 23.27 -6.91 27.53
CA GLY A 261 24.49 -7.51 28.10
C GLY A 261 25.33 -8.33 27.10
N GLY A 262 24.83 -8.58 25.89
CA GLY A 262 25.54 -9.32 24.83
C GLY A 262 26.49 -8.48 23.97
N LEU A 263 27.28 -9.17 23.14
CA LEU A 263 28.39 -8.63 22.33
C LEU A 263 28.02 -7.49 21.38
N THR A 264 26.77 -7.37 20.94
CA THR A 264 26.36 -6.37 19.93
C THR A 264 26.14 -4.96 20.49
N ILE A 265 26.16 -4.77 21.83
CA ILE A 265 25.84 -3.47 22.47
C ILE A 265 27.10 -2.75 23.01
N ARG A 266 28.27 -3.39 23.12
CA ARG A 266 29.53 -2.77 23.56
C ARG A 266 30.64 -2.89 22.50
N GLN A 267 31.49 -1.88 22.37
CA GLN A 267 32.79 -2.05 21.72
C GLN A 267 33.66 -2.89 22.66
N ILE A 268 33.95 -4.12 22.24
CA ILE A 268 34.68 -5.11 23.02
C ILE A 268 36.00 -5.38 22.28
N SER A 269 37.10 -5.53 23.02
CA SER A 269 38.40 -5.90 22.43
C SER A 269 38.34 -7.30 21.82
N ASP A 270 39.26 -7.61 20.89
CA ASP A 270 39.31 -8.94 20.26
C ASP A 270 39.52 -10.06 21.28
N SER A 271 40.29 -9.79 22.35
CA SER A 271 40.52 -10.73 23.46
C SER A 271 39.25 -11.03 24.27
N SER A 272 38.48 -10.00 24.62
CA SER A 272 37.20 -10.19 25.33
C SER A 272 36.14 -10.82 24.43
N SER A 273 36.17 -10.55 23.12
CA SER A 273 35.32 -11.23 22.14
C SER A 273 35.66 -12.72 22.06
N ALA A 274 36.95 -13.07 22.02
CA ALA A 274 37.40 -14.46 22.02
C ALA A 274 37.04 -15.19 23.33
N SER A 275 37.31 -14.62 24.50
CA SER A 275 36.94 -15.22 25.78
C SER A 275 35.44 -15.43 25.93
N TRP A 276 34.61 -14.52 25.42
CA TRP A 276 33.15 -14.64 25.50
C TRP A 276 32.60 -15.66 24.49
N VAL A 277 33.15 -15.72 23.26
CA VAL A 277 32.80 -16.74 22.26
C VAL A 277 33.16 -18.14 22.73
N LEU A 278 34.36 -18.33 23.27
CA LEU A 278 34.81 -19.62 23.81
C LEU A 278 34.03 -19.98 25.09
N GLY A 279 33.77 -19.00 25.96
CA GLY A 279 32.98 -19.19 27.18
C GLY A 279 31.51 -19.53 26.94
N MET A 280 30.90 -19.06 25.84
CA MET A 280 29.50 -19.35 25.50
C MET A 280 29.24 -20.83 25.22
N VAL A 281 30.21 -21.54 24.62
CA VAL A 281 30.07 -22.99 24.38
C VAL A 281 29.91 -23.72 25.72
N HIS A 282 30.69 -23.31 26.73
CA HIS A 282 30.58 -23.85 28.08
C HIS A 282 29.31 -23.39 28.80
N LEU A 283 28.90 -22.12 28.63
CA LEU A 283 27.67 -21.62 29.24
C LEU A 283 26.43 -22.35 28.70
N GLN A 284 26.38 -22.66 27.41
CA GLN A 284 25.28 -23.42 26.83
C GLN A 284 25.14 -24.81 27.50
N ASN A 285 26.27 -25.50 27.73
CA ASN A 285 26.28 -26.78 28.43
C ASN A 285 25.81 -26.65 29.88
N ILE A 286 26.16 -25.54 30.56
CA ILE A 286 25.69 -25.23 31.91
C ILE A 286 24.18 -24.94 31.90
N CYS A 287 23.68 -24.16 30.95
CA CYS A 287 22.25 -23.89 30.81
C CYS A 287 21.46 -25.18 30.57
N GLU A 288 21.95 -26.07 29.70
CA GLU A 288 21.34 -27.38 29.47
C GLU A 288 21.37 -28.26 30.73
N ALA A 289 22.49 -28.27 31.47
CA ALA A 289 22.58 -28.98 32.75
C ALA A 289 21.64 -28.41 33.82
N ILE A 290 21.45 -27.09 33.87
CA ILE A 290 20.50 -26.41 34.77
C ILE A 290 19.06 -26.72 34.36
N GLU A 291 18.73 -26.71 33.07
CA GLU A 291 17.41 -27.10 32.55
C GLU A 291 17.08 -28.55 32.95
N ASN A 292 18.04 -29.47 32.79
CA ASN A 292 17.92 -30.85 33.22
C ASN A 292 17.77 -31.00 34.74
N PHE A 293 18.61 -30.31 35.53
CA PHE A 293 18.56 -30.32 36.99
C PHE A 293 17.24 -29.75 37.53
N ALA A 294 16.74 -28.67 36.93
CA ALA A 294 15.48 -28.03 37.31
C ALA A 294 14.24 -28.81 36.83
N GLY A 295 14.42 -29.88 36.05
CA GLY A 295 13.31 -30.60 35.40
C GLY A 295 12.54 -29.74 34.40
N VAL A 296 13.11 -28.60 33.98
CA VAL A 296 12.51 -27.67 33.03
C VAL A 296 13.03 -28.03 31.64
N SER A 297 12.38 -29.00 30.99
CA SER A 297 12.61 -29.22 29.56
C SER A 297 11.69 -28.30 28.76
N CYS A 298 12.26 -27.51 27.83
CA CYS A 298 11.47 -26.85 26.80
C CYS A 298 11.08 -27.87 25.72
N ALA A 299 10.30 -28.89 26.09
CA ALA A 299 9.74 -29.83 25.12
C ALA A 299 8.69 -29.09 24.29
N THR A 300 9.03 -28.72 23.06
CA THR A 300 8.00 -28.36 22.08
C THR A 300 7.21 -29.60 21.73
N THR A 301 5.88 -29.48 21.78
CA THR A 301 4.91 -30.45 21.26
C THR A 301 5.42 -31.11 19.97
N GLU A 302 5.27 -32.43 19.83
CA GLU A 302 5.55 -33.21 18.60
C GLU A 302 4.89 -32.60 17.33
N GLN A 303 3.81 -31.84 17.51
CA GLN A 303 3.06 -31.18 16.45
C GLN A 303 3.75 -29.89 15.97
N HIS A 304 3.98 -29.80 14.66
CA HIS A 304 4.49 -28.60 13.99
C HIS A 304 3.56 -27.39 14.23
N VAL A 305 4.13 -26.20 14.48
CA VAL A 305 3.36 -24.99 14.81
C VAL A 305 2.30 -24.64 13.76
N ASP A 306 2.57 -24.96 12.49
CA ASP A 306 1.66 -24.72 11.38
C ASP A 306 0.48 -25.69 11.31
N MET A 307 0.61 -26.88 11.90
CA MET A 307 -0.45 -27.90 11.96
C MET A 307 -1.34 -27.76 13.19
N ARG A 308 -1.09 -26.79 14.06
CA ARG A 308 -1.93 -26.55 15.25
C ARG A 308 -3.34 -26.13 14.79
N PRO A 309 -4.43 -26.66 15.37
CA PRO A 309 -5.79 -26.31 14.96
C PRO A 309 -6.06 -24.80 14.97
N THR A 310 -5.50 -24.06 15.92
CA THR A 310 -5.59 -22.60 16.00
C THR A 310 -4.89 -21.89 14.84
N ARG A 311 -3.75 -22.43 14.37
CA ARG A 311 -3.04 -21.90 13.21
C ARG A 311 -3.80 -22.18 11.93
N ILE A 312 -4.27 -23.42 11.73
CA ILE A 312 -5.09 -23.82 10.57
C ILE A 312 -6.34 -22.94 10.48
N LYS A 313 -7.08 -22.79 11.60
CA LYS A 313 -8.27 -21.94 11.66
C LYS A 313 -7.97 -20.51 11.23
N ARG A 314 -6.91 -19.91 11.78
CA ARG A 314 -6.49 -18.55 11.43
C ARG A 314 -6.08 -18.41 9.97
N ASP A 315 -5.33 -19.37 9.45
CA ASP A 315 -4.86 -19.35 8.07
C ASP A 315 -6.04 -19.47 7.10
N ASN A 316 -7.03 -20.32 7.40
CA ASN A 316 -8.27 -20.41 6.65
C ASN A 316 -9.10 -19.12 6.70
N GLU A 317 -9.22 -18.48 7.87
CA GLU A 317 -9.87 -17.17 8.02
C GLU A 317 -9.16 -16.07 7.21
N ASP A 318 -7.83 -16.06 7.25
CA ASP A 318 -7.04 -15.08 6.51
C ASP A 318 -7.09 -15.33 4.99
N VAL A 319 -7.08 -16.59 4.53
CA VAL A 319 -7.27 -16.93 3.09
C VAL A 319 -8.63 -16.47 2.60
N LYS A 320 -9.71 -16.62 3.38
CA LYS A 320 -11.03 -16.09 3.00
C LYS A 320 -11.01 -14.59 2.77
N LYS A 321 -10.24 -13.82 3.57
CA LYS A 321 -10.07 -12.37 3.34
C LYS A 321 -9.36 -12.10 2.03
N LEU A 322 -8.33 -12.88 1.70
CA LEU A 322 -7.61 -12.75 0.43
C LEU A 322 -8.49 -13.13 -0.76
N ASP A 323 -9.29 -14.19 -0.64
CA ASP A 323 -10.25 -14.61 -1.66
C ASP A 323 -11.25 -13.48 -1.97
N MET A 324 -11.87 -12.90 -0.92
CA MET A 324 -12.77 -11.75 -1.07
C MET A 324 -12.07 -10.57 -1.76
N TRP A 325 -10.82 -10.30 -1.39
CA TRP A 325 -10.05 -9.23 -1.99
C TRP A 325 -9.76 -9.48 -3.48
N PHE A 326 -9.40 -10.70 -3.88
CA PHE A 326 -9.15 -11.04 -5.29
C PHE A 326 -10.43 -11.13 -6.13
N VAL A 327 -11.58 -11.41 -5.50
CA VAL A 327 -12.90 -11.28 -6.16
C VAL A 327 -13.20 -9.82 -6.54
N GLU A 328 -12.73 -8.87 -5.74
CA GLU A 328 -12.84 -7.43 -6.02
C GLU A 328 -11.74 -6.90 -6.95
N HIS A 329 -10.58 -7.56 -6.97
CA HIS A 329 -9.39 -7.14 -7.69
C HIS A 329 -8.84 -8.31 -8.51
N ASN A 330 -9.33 -8.46 -9.74
CA ASN A 330 -8.93 -9.56 -10.62
C ASN A 330 -7.40 -9.57 -10.85
N PRO A 331 -6.68 -10.63 -10.43
CA PRO A 331 -5.23 -10.72 -10.62
C PRO A 331 -4.82 -11.03 -12.07
N PHE A 332 -5.74 -11.54 -12.90
CA PHE A 332 -5.49 -11.94 -14.29
C PHE A 332 -6.42 -11.23 -15.30
N PRO A 333 -6.48 -9.88 -15.31
CA PRO A 333 -7.35 -9.15 -16.22
C PRO A 333 -6.83 -9.27 -17.66
N VAL A 334 -7.74 -9.34 -18.62
CA VAL A 334 -7.42 -9.26 -20.05
C VAL A 334 -7.17 -7.79 -20.40
N THR A 335 -5.91 -7.40 -20.53
CA THR A 335 -5.52 -6.01 -20.80
C THR A 335 -4.11 -5.94 -21.40
N ASP A 336 -3.93 -5.03 -22.35
CA ASP A 336 -2.63 -4.66 -22.93
C ASP A 336 -1.76 -3.82 -21.97
N LYS A 337 -2.35 -3.32 -20.89
CA LYS A 337 -1.67 -2.44 -19.92
C LYS A 337 -1.27 -3.22 -18.68
N LEU A 338 -0.09 -2.93 -18.12
CA LEU A 338 0.21 -3.39 -16.77
C LEU A 338 -0.42 -2.43 -15.75
N LEU A 339 -1.20 -3.00 -14.84
CA LEU A 339 -2.01 -2.32 -13.84
C LEU A 339 -1.56 -2.72 -12.45
N SER A 340 -1.69 -1.79 -11.50
CA SER A 340 -1.76 -2.15 -10.09
C SER A 340 -3.16 -2.67 -9.80
N ILE A 341 -3.31 -3.93 -9.40
CA ILE A 341 -4.64 -4.47 -9.09
C ILE A 341 -5.20 -3.91 -7.79
N GLY A 342 -4.35 -3.41 -6.87
CA GLY A 342 -4.81 -2.78 -5.62
C GLY A 342 -5.08 -1.28 -5.70
N THR A 343 -4.49 -0.58 -6.68
CA THR A 343 -4.65 0.88 -6.81
C THR A 343 -5.21 1.34 -8.16
N GLY A 344 -5.44 0.42 -9.11
CA GLY A 344 -5.96 0.70 -10.44
C GLY A 344 -5.09 1.59 -11.33
N VAL A 345 -3.85 1.84 -10.93
CA VAL A 345 -2.92 2.72 -11.66
C VAL A 345 -2.48 2.06 -12.96
N VAL A 346 -2.66 2.79 -14.05
CA VAL A 346 -2.32 2.41 -15.42
C VAL A 346 -0.98 3.05 -15.82
N ARG A 347 -0.16 2.31 -16.58
CA ARG A 347 1.27 2.56 -16.81
C ARG A 347 1.65 3.59 -17.88
N THR A 348 2.93 4.02 -17.81
CA THR A 348 3.74 4.57 -18.91
C THR A 348 4.71 3.50 -19.47
N SER A 349 5.32 3.75 -20.64
CA SER A 349 6.19 2.82 -21.39
C SER A 349 7.49 2.39 -20.69
N GLU A 350 7.88 3.02 -19.59
CA GLU A 350 9.20 2.85 -18.93
C GLU A 350 9.26 1.65 -17.96
N ILE A 351 8.11 1.09 -17.57
CA ILE A 351 8.02 0.10 -16.49
C ILE A 351 8.09 -1.31 -17.10
N ASN A 352 8.80 -2.28 -16.48
CA ASN A 352 9.02 -3.62 -17.06
C ASN A 352 9.11 -4.79 -16.05
N CYS A 353 8.64 -4.63 -14.81
CA CYS A 353 8.69 -5.69 -13.77
C CYS A 353 8.02 -7.03 -14.12
N HIS A 354 7.06 -7.08 -15.06
CA HIS A 354 6.43 -8.32 -15.54
C HIS A 354 7.38 -9.19 -16.39
N GLU A 355 8.54 -8.67 -16.79
CA GLU A 355 9.59 -9.37 -17.55
C GLU A 355 10.84 -9.65 -16.67
N ALA A 356 10.70 -9.69 -15.35
CA ALA A 356 11.83 -9.79 -14.43
C ALA A 356 12.70 -11.03 -14.69
N GLU A 357 12.09 -12.19 -14.96
CA GLU A 357 12.86 -13.38 -15.30
C GLU A 357 13.68 -13.21 -16.58
N LYS A 358 13.05 -12.71 -17.65
CA LYS A 358 13.69 -12.49 -18.96
C LYS A 358 14.85 -11.50 -18.84
N ILE A 359 14.61 -10.33 -18.25
CA ILE A 359 15.62 -9.30 -18.04
C ILE A 359 16.75 -9.81 -17.15
N GLY A 360 16.42 -10.58 -16.11
CA GLY A 360 17.39 -11.25 -15.25
C GLY A 360 18.35 -12.17 -16.02
N ARG A 361 17.82 -12.97 -16.95
CA ARG A 361 18.61 -13.86 -17.81
C ARG A 361 19.49 -13.08 -18.79
N GLU A 362 18.98 -12.01 -19.38
CA GLU A 362 19.76 -11.10 -20.24
C GLU A 362 20.88 -10.37 -19.47
N MET A 363 20.69 -10.11 -18.18
CA MET A 363 21.74 -9.56 -17.32
C MET A 363 22.80 -10.62 -16.97
N MET A 364 22.38 -11.87 -16.77
CA MET A 364 23.28 -12.99 -16.53
C MET A 364 24.18 -13.29 -17.73
N SER A 365 23.66 -13.21 -18.96
CA SER A 365 24.48 -13.45 -20.16
C SER A 365 25.60 -12.44 -20.34
N LYS A 366 25.39 -11.19 -19.88
CA LYS A 366 26.40 -10.10 -19.95
C LYS A 366 27.57 -10.27 -18.98
N ILE A 367 27.49 -11.20 -18.04
CA ILE A 367 28.55 -11.45 -17.04
C ILE A 367 29.23 -12.80 -17.23
N LEU A 368 28.89 -13.54 -18.29
CA LEU A 368 29.64 -14.73 -18.69
C LEU A 368 31.09 -14.33 -18.99
N ASP A 369 32.02 -15.20 -18.61
CA ASP A 369 33.47 -15.02 -18.78
C ASP A 369 34.08 -13.76 -18.14
N CYS A 370 33.33 -13.10 -17.25
CA CYS A 370 33.81 -11.95 -16.50
C CYS A 370 34.39 -12.37 -15.14
N ASN A 371 35.55 -11.80 -14.78
CA ASN A 371 36.12 -11.94 -13.44
C ASN A 371 35.24 -11.27 -12.37
N PHE A 372 35.12 -11.88 -11.19
CA PHE A 372 34.25 -11.40 -10.11
C PHE A 372 34.45 -9.92 -9.74
N GLY A 373 35.72 -9.48 -9.72
CA GLY A 373 36.13 -8.11 -9.42
C GLY A 373 35.79 -7.09 -10.50
N SER A 374 35.72 -7.50 -11.77
CA SER A 374 35.40 -6.61 -12.90
C SER A 374 33.88 -6.42 -13.09
N ILE A 375 33.05 -7.30 -12.51
CA ILE A 375 31.59 -7.19 -12.56
C ILE A 375 31.13 -5.93 -11.79
N SER A 376 30.72 -4.91 -12.54
CA SER A 376 30.16 -3.67 -12.00
C SER A 376 28.64 -3.76 -11.81
N SER A 377 28.16 -3.51 -10.59
CA SER A 377 26.73 -3.40 -10.26
C SER A 377 26.16 -2.08 -10.81
N LYS A 378 25.89 -2.02 -12.12
CA LYS A 378 25.23 -0.85 -12.74
C LYS A 378 23.74 -0.89 -12.40
N LYS A 379 23.20 0.18 -11.79
CA LYS A 379 21.75 0.37 -11.56
C LYS A 379 20.94 0.40 -12.88
N LYS A 380 21.61 0.67 -14.01
CA LYS A 380 21.05 0.70 -15.36
C LYS A 380 20.82 -0.74 -15.84
N GLY A 381 19.56 -1.16 -15.96
CA GLY A 381 19.16 -2.52 -16.39
C GLY A 381 18.24 -3.25 -15.41
N LYS A 382 18.10 -2.76 -14.18
CA LYS A 382 17.14 -3.26 -13.19
C LYS A 382 15.70 -3.11 -13.69
N VAL A 383 14.84 -4.07 -13.36
CA VAL A 383 13.41 -3.88 -13.63
C VAL A 383 12.84 -2.71 -12.83
N GLN A 384 11.98 -1.96 -13.47
CA GLN A 384 11.22 -0.87 -12.85
C GLN A 384 9.89 -1.44 -12.33
N PRO A 385 9.60 -1.32 -11.02
CA PRO A 385 8.32 -1.74 -10.46
C PRO A 385 7.24 -0.68 -10.66
N LEU A 386 5.98 -1.06 -10.42
CA LEU A 386 4.82 -0.16 -10.55
C LEU A 386 4.89 1.05 -9.61
N ALA A 387 5.52 0.92 -8.44
CA ALA A 387 5.69 2.01 -7.49
C ALA A 387 6.49 3.22 -8.03
N VAL A 388 7.23 3.07 -9.14
CA VAL A 388 7.98 4.17 -9.79
C VAL A 388 7.04 5.29 -10.27
N VAL A 389 5.77 4.99 -10.57
CA VAL A 389 4.77 5.99 -11.03
C VAL A 389 4.47 7.03 -9.95
N HIS A 390 4.43 6.64 -8.68
CA HIS A 390 3.97 7.51 -7.58
C HIS A 390 5.09 8.07 -6.71
N CYS A 391 6.26 7.40 -6.70
CA CYS A 391 7.29 7.66 -5.70
C CYS A 391 8.66 7.96 -6.31
N SER A 392 8.76 8.42 -7.56
CA SER A 392 10.07 8.62 -8.20
C SER A 392 10.55 10.05 -8.30
N VAL A 393 11.85 10.23 -8.11
CA VAL A 393 12.57 11.46 -8.44
C VAL A 393 13.46 11.19 -9.64
N LYS A 394 13.50 12.13 -10.59
CA LYS A 394 14.35 12.05 -11.77
C LYS A 394 15.77 12.46 -11.37
N ILE A 395 16.70 11.52 -11.38
CA ILE A 395 18.14 11.77 -11.17
C ILE A 395 18.85 11.32 -12.45
N ASP A 396 19.59 12.23 -13.09
CA ASP A 396 20.36 11.96 -14.33
C ASP A 396 19.57 11.19 -15.40
N SER A 397 18.35 11.64 -15.69
CA SER A 397 17.42 11.03 -16.67
C SER A 397 16.86 9.66 -16.29
N THR A 398 17.09 9.16 -15.07
CA THR A 398 16.47 7.94 -14.53
C THR A 398 15.54 8.25 -13.37
N LYS A 399 14.31 7.70 -13.41
CA LYS A 399 13.34 7.79 -12.30
C LYS A 399 13.68 6.73 -11.25
N ILE A 400 13.90 7.15 -10.00
CA ILE A 400 14.25 6.24 -8.90
C ILE A 400 13.17 6.31 -7.82
N PRO A 401 12.54 5.19 -7.42
CA PRO A 401 11.58 5.19 -6.32
C PRO A 401 12.31 5.54 -5.01
N ILE A 402 11.87 6.60 -4.35
CA ILE A 402 12.47 7.09 -3.13
C ILE A 402 11.60 6.68 -1.94
N ASN A 403 12.20 5.95 -1.01
CA ASN A 403 11.60 5.71 0.30
C ASN A 403 11.77 6.98 1.16
N PRO A 404 10.70 7.66 1.61
CA PRO A 404 10.77 8.86 2.44
C PRO A 404 11.58 8.67 3.72
N LEU A 405 11.49 7.47 4.35
CA LEU A 405 12.24 7.16 5.56
C LEU A 405 13.75 7.12 5.29
N LEU A 406 14.16 6.68 4.11
CA LEU A 406 15.57 6.63 3.71
C LEU A 406 16.14 8.04 3.49
N LEU A 407 15.39 8.95 2.86
CA LEU A 407 15.82 10.35 2.73
C LEU A 407 15.98 11.02 4.09
N PHE A 408 14.99 10.81 4.97
CA PHE A 408 15.02 11.37 6.31
C PHE A 408 16.21 10.83 7.13
N GLN A 409 16.47 9.52 7.09
CA GLN A 409 17.65 8.92 7.73
C GLN A 409 18.97 9.52 7.20
N ARG A 410 19.08 9.69 5.87
CA ARG A 410 20.27 10.26 5.24
C ARG A 410 20.48 11.73 5.61
N MET A 411 19.40 12.50 5.65
CA MET A 411 19.40 13.89 6.12
C MET A 411 19.91 13.99 7.57
N CYS A 412 19.42 13.14 8.48
CA CYS A 412 19.85 13.13 9.88
C CYS A 412 21.35 12.84 10.05
N VAL A 413 21.99 12.18 9.08
CA VAL A 413 23.45 11.93 9.08
C VAL A 413 24.23 13.03 8.37
N LEU A 414 23.62 13.71 7.39
CA LEU A 414 24.25 14.80 6.64
C LEU A 414 24.20 16.15 7.33
N LYS A 415 23.26 16.35 8.27
CA LYS A 415 23.21 17.61 9.05
C LYS A 415 24.53 17.79 9.81
N GLN A 416 25.17 18.94 9.65
CA GLN A 416 26.30 19.34 10.48
C GLN A 416 25.84 20.28 11.59
N THR A 417 24.80 21.06 11.31
CA THR A 417 24.22 22.03 12.23
C THR A 417 22.69 21.93 12.24
N ASP A 418 22.06 22.51 13.26
CA ASP A 418 20.59 22.66 13.29
C ASP A 418 20.07 23.61 12.20
N VAL A 419 20.93 24.51 11.69
CA VAL A 419 20.62 25.36 10.53
C VAL A 419 20.42 24.51 9.27
N ASP A 420 21.26 23.50 9.06
CA ASP A 420 21.11 22.55 7.95
C ASP A 420 19.79 21.79 8.06
N MET A 421 19.47 21.32 9.28
CA MET A 421 18.22 20.61 9.54
C MET A 421 17.00 21.48 9.27
N LYS A 422 17.05 22.77 9.67
CA LYS A 422 16.00 23.75 9.37
C LYS A 422 15.85 23.96 7.86
N LYS A 423 16.94 24.02 7.10
CA LYS A 423 16.92 24.09 5.62
C LYS A 423 16.30 22.84 5.01
N TYR A 424 16.68 21.66 5.47
CA TYR A 424 16.19 20.39 4.92
C TYR A 424 14.71 20.15 5.18
N LEU A 425 14.18 20.57 6.33
CA LEU A 425 12.75 20.43 6.65
C LEU A 425 11.83 21.39 5.89
N GLN A 426 12.37 22.32 5.10
CA GLN A 426 11.61 23.10 4.12
C GLN A 426 11.16 22.24 2.93
N PHE A 427 11.77 21.06 2.75
CA PHE A 427 11.39 20.07 1.75
C PHE A 427 10.52 18.99 2.39
N GLU A 428 9.70 18.32 1.57
CA GLU A 428 8.84 17.24 2.05
C GLU A 428 9.64 15.99 2.46
N LEU A 429 10.82 15.79 1.87
CA LEU A 429 11.67 14.60 2.05
C LEU A 429 10.93 13.31 1.66
N ALA A 430 9.95 13.46 0.79
CA ALA A 430 9.04 12.43 0.31
C ALA A 430 8.56 12.82 -1.10
N PRO A 431 8.11 11.85 -1.93
CA PRO A 431 7.57 12.14 -3.26
C PRO A 431 6.31 13.05 -3.23
N PHE A 432 5.60 13.08 -2.11
CA PHE A 432 4.44 13.92 -1.87
C PHE A 432 4.34 14.27 -0.37
N PRO A 433 3.61 15.35 0.00
CA PRO A 433 3.47 15.78 1.39
C PRO A 433 2.72 14.75 2.24
N LEU A 434 3.45 14.04 3.11
CA LEU A 434 2.88 12.93 3.89
C LEU A 434 1.80 13.39 4.90
N SER A 435 1.75 14.67 5.25
CA SER A 435 0.72 15.25 6.12
C SER A 435 -0.64 15.42 5.42
N LEU A 436 -0.66 15.48 4.08
CA LEU A 436 -1.86 15.74 3.26
C LEU A 436 -2.18 14.59 2.29
N PHE A 437 -1.19 13.80 1.88
CA PHE A 437 -1.33 12.75 0.87
C PHE A 437 -0.89 11.37 1.36
N THR A 438 -1.44 10.33 0.74
CA THR A 438 -0.97 8.94 0.76
C THR A 438 -0.52 8.54 -0.64
N ALA A 439 0.00 7.33 -0.80
CA ALA A 439 0.34 6.79 -2.12
C ALA A 439 -0.88 6.70 -3.07
N GLU A 440 -2.10 6.70 -2.52
CA GLU A 440 -3.36 6.58 -3.26
C GLU A 440 -3.96 7.95 -3.66
N GLY A 441 -3.40 9.06 -3.14
CA GLY A 441 -3.88 10.42 -3.42
C GLY A 441 -4.09 11.24 -2.15
N MET A 442 -5.04 12.18 -2.18
CA MET A 442 -5.39 13.03 -1.04
C MET A 442 -5.87 12.18 0.15
N ARG A 443 -5.36 12.45 1.36
CA ARG A 443 -5.88 11.83 2.58
C ARG A 443 -7.36 12.14 2.75
N LYS A 444 -8.14 11.16 3.20
CA LYS A 444 -9.57 11.33 3.46
C LYS A 444 -9.85 11.31 4.97
N GLY A 445 -10.70 12.24 5.40
CA GLY A 445 -11.24 12.29 6.75
C GLY A 445 -12.67 11.74 6.81
N THR A 446 -13.18 11.50 8.01
CA THR A 446 -14.56 11.08 8.22
C THR A 446 -15.49 12.29 8.18
N LYS A 447 -16.03 12.65 7.00
CA LYS A 447 -16.89 13.83 6.81
C LYS A 447 -18.06 13.89 7.81
N SER A 448 -18.73 12.75 8.03
CA SER A 448 -19.90 12.62 8.91
C SER A 448 -19.65 13.01 10.37
N THR A 449 -18.39 13.12 10.82
CA THR A 449 -18.08 13.63 12.17
C THR A 449 -18.56 15.06 12.39
N LEU A 450 -18.75 15.83 11.31
CA LEU A 450 -19.24 17.21 11.38
C LEU A 450 -20.72 17.29 11.78
N TYR A 451 -21.53 16.23 11.61
CA TYR A 451 -22.91 16.19 12.13
C TYR A 451 -22.99 16.51 13.63
N SER A 452 -21.97 16.14 14.41
CA SER A 452 -21.93 16.44 15.85
C SER A 452 -21.80 17.93 16.19
N ALA A 453 -21.52 18.79 15.20
CA ALA A 453 -21.54 20.24 15.32
C ALA A 453 -22.93 20.85 15.05
N PHE A 454 -23.91 20.03 14.66
CA PHE A 454 -25.30 20.43 14.44
C PHE A 454 -26.19 19.88 15.54
N GLU A 455 -27.30 20.57 15.78
CA GLU A 455 -28.37 20.17 16.69
C GLU A 455 -29.62 19.85 15.88
N PRO A 456 -30.14 18.61 15.97
CA PRO A 456 -31.35 18.24 15.26
C PRO A 456 -32.55 18.97 15.85
N LEU A 457 -33.51 19.31 15.00
CA LEU A 457 -34.78 19.89 15.40
C LEU A 457 -35.59 18.87 16.20
N THR A 458 -36.12 19.30 17.34
CA THR A 458 -36.91 18.45 18.25
C THR A 458 -38.40 18.47 17.93
N THR A 459 -38.87 19.49 17.21
CA THR A 459 -40.28 19.68 16.86
C THR A 459 -40.55 19.12 15.46
N PRO A 460 -41.48 18.16 15.29
CA PRO A 460 -41.97 17.79 13.97
C PRO A 460 -42.82 18.94 13.42
N VAL A 461 -42.41 19.55 12.31
CA VAL A 461 -43.30 20.42 11.54
C VAL A 461 -44.36 19.52 10.91
N GLN A 462 -45.64 19.77 11.19
CA GLN A 462 -46.71 19.05 10.50
C GLN A 462 -46.67 19.39 9.01
N PRO A 463 -46.74 18.39 8.11
CA PRO A 463 -46.76 18.66 6.68
C PRO A 463 -47.97 19.56 6.37
N THR A 464 -47.70 20.73 5.81
CA THR A 464 -48.74 21.59 5.24
C THR A 464 -49.11 21.07 3.86
N GLU A 465 -50.29 21.46 3.34
CA GLU A 465 -50.76 21.07 2.01
C GLU A 465 -49.78 21.47 0.88
N LYS A 466 -48.84 22.40 1.16
CA LYS A 466 -47.85 22.90 0.20
C LYS A 466 -46.41 22.56 0.61
N THR A 467 -46.09 21.27 0.67
CA THR A 467 -44.74 20.75 0.97
C THR A 467 -44.06 20.22 -0.29
N LEU A 468 -42.79 20.57 -0.52
CA LEU A 468 -41.94 20.02 -1.60
C LEU A 468 -40.84 19.13 -1.02
N HIS A 469 -40.66 17.94 -1.56
CA HIS A 469 -39.54 17.06 -1.27
C HIS A 469 -38.49 17.09 -2.39
N ILE A 470 -37.28 17.53 -2.06
CA ILE A 470 -36.13 17.51 -2.98
C ILE A 470 -35.23 16.34 -2.58
N ILE A 471 -35.18 15.31 -3.43
CA ILE A 471 -34.50 14.05 -3.12
C ILE A 471 -33.13 14.03 -3.77
N ASP A 472 -32.09 13.80 -2.96
CA ASP A 472 -30.74 13.49 -3.44
C ASP A 472 -30.75 12.16 -4.21
N GLY A 473 -30.50 12.22 -5.52
CA GLY A 473 -30.42 11.08 -6.41
C GLY A 473 -29.29 10.11 -6.04
N GLY A 474 -28.18 10.61 -5.51
CA GLY A 474 -27.07 9.80 -5.00
C GLY A 474 -27.51 8.96 -3.80
N TYR A 475 -28.20 9.58 -2.83
CA TYR A 475 -28.86 8.87 -1.73
C TYR A 475 -29.86 7.83 -2.25
N LEU A 476 -30.76 8.25 -3.16
CA LEU A 476 -31.83 7.40 -3.69
C LEU A 476 -31.25 6.12 -4.30
N LEU A 477 -30.21 6.23 -5.14
CA LEU A 477 -29.54 5.11 -5.81
C LEU A 477 -29.09 4.02 -4.83
N HIS A 478 -28.63 4.40 -3.64
CA HIS A 478 -28.15 3.48 -2.61
C HIS A 478 -29.24 3.04 -1.63
N LYS A 479 -30.33 3.80 -1.49
CA LYS A 479 -31.41 3.51 -0.55
C LYS A 479 -32.29 2.34 -1.00
N VAL A 480 -32.60 2.26 -2.29
CA VAL A 480 -33.48 1.23 -2.85
C VAL A 480 -32.68 -0.06 -3.08
N VAL A 481 -33.03 -1.12 -2.37
CA VAL A 481 -32.29 -2.39 -2.40
C VAL A 481 -32.73 -3.28 -3.55
N TRP A 482 -31.75 -3.77 -4.32
CA TRP A 482 -32.00 -4.67 -5.45
C TRP A 482 -32.05 -6.13 -4.99
N GLY A 483 -32.98 -6.91 -5.55
CA GLY A 483 -32.98 -8.37 -5.38
C GLY A 483 -31.99 -9.03 -6.32
N ARG A 484 -31.65 -10.32 -6.08
CA ARG A 484 -30.85 -11.09 -7.04
C ARG A 484 -31.66 -11.39 -8.30
N LEU A 485 -30.99 -11.39 -9.46
CA LEU A 485 -31.56 -11.79 -10.75
C LEU A 485 -32.82 -10.99 -11.13
N GLN A 486 -32.81 -9.68 -10.89
CA GLN A 486 -33.89 -8.78 -11.31
C GLN A 486 -33.56 -8.09 -12.63
N THR A 487 -34.59 -7.81 -13.42
CA THR A 487 -34.47 -6.97 -14.62
C THR A 487 -34.25 -5.51 -14.23
N ILE A 488 -33.60 -4.74 -15.11
CA ILE A 488 -33.43 -3.30 -14.93
C ILE A 488 -34.79 -2.59 -14.84
N ASP A 489 -35.78 -3.00 -15.65
CA ASP A 489 -37.16 -2.48 -15.58
C ASP A 489 -37.75 -2.62 -14.17
N LEU A 490 -37.63 -3.80 -13.56
CA LEU A 490 -38.13 -4.04 -12.21
C LEU A 490 -37.37 -3.19 -11.17
N ILE A 491 -36.08 -2.97 -11.37
CA ILE A 491 -35.26 -2.10 -10.52
C ILE A 491 -35.75 -0.65 -10.63
N CYS A 492 -35.94 -0.11 -11.84
CA CYS A 492 -36.50 1.23 -12.04
C CYS A 492 -37.88 1.38 -11.41
N LYS A 493 -38.77 0.40 -11.57
CA LYS A 493 -40.09 0.37 -10.93
C LYS A 493 -40.01 0.38 -9.40
N LYS A 494 -39.03 -0.32 -8.80
CA LYS A 494 -38.80 -0.26 -7.35
C LYS A 494 -38.41 1.13 -6.87
N TYR A 495 -37.61 1.88 -7.63
CA TYR A 495 -37.32 3.28 -7.31
C TYR A 495 -38.59 4.13 -7.32
N LEU A 496 -39.44 3.95 -8.33
CA LEU A 496 -40.71 4.66 -8.42
C LEU A 496 -41.65 4.33 -7.25
N THR A 497 -41.84 3.04 -6.96
CA THR A 497 -42.64 2.58 -5.82
C THR A 497 -42.11 3.13 -4.50
N TYR A 498 -40.79 3.14 -4.32
CA TYR A 498 -40.18 3.71 -3.12
C TYR A 498 -40.52 5.19 -2.97
N ILE A 499 -40.37 5.99 -4.03
CA ILE A 499 -40.67 7.43 -3.97
C ILE A 499 -42.16 7.66 -3.63
N GLN A 500 -43.07 7.02 -4.37
CA GLN A 500 -44.52 7.19 -4.20
C GLN A 500 -45.03 6.76 -2.82
N GLN A 501 -44.40 5.75 -2.20
CA GLN A 501 -44.79 5.28 -0.86
C GLN A 501 -44.25 6.14 0.28
N ASN A 502 -43.12 6.82 0.08
CA ASN A 502 -42.41 7.53 1.16
C ASN A 502 -42.60 9.05 1.10
N PHE A 503 -42.99 9.60 -0.05
CA PHE A 503 -43.15 11.04 -0.26
C PHE A 503 -44.52 11.32 -0.88
N PRO A 504 -45.51 11.80 -0.09
CA PRO A 504 -46.89 11.98 -0.56
C PRO A 504 -47.15 13.31 -1.27
N ASN A 505 -46.23 14.27 -1.19
CA ASN A 505 -46.40 15.63 -1.75
C ASN A 505 -45.60 15.82 -3.05
N ASP A 506 -45.46 17.07 -3.51
CA ASP A 506 -44.65 17.41 -4.67
C ASP A 506 -43.21 16.92 -4.51
N ILE A 507 -42.65 16.31 -5.57
CA ILE A 507 -41.33 15.69 -5.56
C ILE A 507 -40.48 16.27 -6.68
N THR A 508 -39.23 16.58 -6.37
CA THR A 508 -38.16 16.81 -7.35
C THR A 508 -36.97 15.92 -7.00
N VAL A 509 -36.51 15.10 -7.94
CA VAL A 509 -35.30 14.29 -7.77
C VAL A 509 -34.14 14.99 -8.47
N VAL A 510 -33.04 15.24 -7.77
CA VAL A 510 -31.85 15.86 -8.36
C VAL A 510 -30.75 14.82 -8.51
N VAL A 511 -30.24 14.62 -9.72
CA VAL A 511 -29.25 13.57 -10.04
C VAL A 511 -27.91 14.14 -10.48
N ASP A 512 -26.84 13.36 -10.27
CA ASP A 512 -25.48 13.70 -10.71
C ASP A 512 -25.36 13.78 -12.25
N GLY A 513 -24.43 14.63 -12.68
CA GLY A 513 -24.03 14.79 -14.08
C GLY A 513 -22.75 14.04 -14.45
N TYR A 514 -22.67 13.65 -15.72
CA TYR A 514 -21.53 12.93 -16.30
C TYR A 514 -21.15 13.59 -17.63
N PRO A 515 -20.38 14.70 -17.61
CA PRO A 515 -20.05 15.42 -18.83
C PRO A 515 -19.09 14.57 -19.69
N GLU A 516 -19.39 14.49 -20.98
CA GLU A 516 -18.57 13.75 -21.95
C GLU A 516 -17.35 14.57 -22.43
N ASP A 517 -17.47 15.91 -22.45
CA ASP A 517 -16.39 16.80 -22.87
C ASP A 517 -15.29 16.88 -21.81
N VAL A 518 -14.23 16.16 -22.11
CA VAL A 518 -12.97 16.10 -21.38
C VAL A 518 -12.39 17.47 -21.03
N ASN A 519 -12.63 18.50 -21.85
CA ASN A 519 -12.12 19.84 -21.64
C ASN A 519 -12.83 20.58 -20.50
N ILE A 520 -14.09 20.23 -20.21
CA ILE A 520 -14.96 20.91 -19.23
C ILE A 520 -15.10 20.08 -17.94
N ILE A 521 -14.57 18.85 -17.90
CA ILE A 521 -14.56 18.02 -16.69
C ILE A 521 -13.94 18.76 -15.50
N GLY A 522 -14.68 18.84 -14.41
CA GLY A 522 -14.27 19.48 -13.18
C GLY A 522 -13.62 18.51 -12.18
N THR A 523 -13.47 18.99 -10.94
CA THR A 523 -12.66 18.31 -9.93
C THR A 523 -13.31 17.03 -9.37
N LYS A 524 -14.62 16.83 -9.58
CA LYS A 524 -15.35 15.65 -9.10
C LYS A 524 -14.84 14.35 -9.73
N THR A 525 -14.36 14.42 -10.98
CA THR A 525 -13.83 13.24 -11.69
C THR A 525 -12.61 12.63 -11.01
N ALA A 526 -11.78 13.44 -10.33
CA ALA A 526 -10.66 12.92 -9.54
C ALA A 526 -11.13 12.02 -8.39
N GLU A 527 -12.20 12.42 -7.69
CA GLU A 527 -12.80 11.62 -6.63
C GLU A 527 -13.49 10.36 -7.19
N ARG A 528 -14.17 10.49 -8.34
CA ARG A 528 -14.79 9.35 -9.05
C ARG A 528 -13.75 8.31 -9.47
N LEU A 529 -12.62 8.73 -10.05
CA LEU A 529 -11.51 7.85 -10.42
C LEU A 529 -10.85 7.22 -9.20
N ARG A 530 -10.73 7.94 -8.09
CA ARG A 530 -10.23 7.38 -6.84
C ARG A 530 -11.16 6.28 -6.31
N ARG A 531 -12.49 6.50 -6.34
CA ARG A 531 -13.49 5.50 -5.93
C ARG A 531 -13.49 4.29 -6.88
N SER A 532 -13.36 4.49 -8.19
CA SER A 532 -13.29 3.38 -9.15
C SER A 532 -12.01 2.55 -9.03
N ARG A 533 -10.90 3.14 -8.57
CA ARG A 533 -9.66 2.40 -8.27
C ARG A 533 -9.82 1.39 -7.12
N MET A 534 -10.79 1.60 -6.22
CA MET A 534 -11.10 0.67 -5.12
C MET A 534 -12.03 -0.49 -5.54
N PHE A 535 -12.66 -0.39 -6.70
CA PHE A 535 -13.65 -1.37 -7.18
C PHE A 535 -13.53 -1.48 -8.71
N GLN A 536 -12.69 -2.39 -9.21
CA GLN A 536 -12.62 -2.65 -10.66
C GLN A 536 -13.83 -3.48 -11.09
N THR A 537 -14.93 -2.81 -11.44
CA THR A 537 -16.14 -3.48 -11.94
C THR A 537 -16.33 -3.26 -13.43
N ILE A 538 -16.79 -4.32 -14.09
CA ILE A 538 -16.97 -4.38 -15.55
C ILE A 538 -18.09 -3.40 -15.96
N GLU A 539 -17.88 -2.70 -17.07
CA GLU A 539 -18.95 -1.95 -17.73
C GLU A 539 -19.97 -2.93 -18.31
N ILE A 540 -21.24 -2.75 -17.96
CA ILE A 540 -22.33 -3.62 -18.41
C ILE A 540 -23.13 -2.85 -19.45
N ALA A 541 -23.22 -3.41 -20.65
CA ALA A 541 -24.23 -2.99 -21.62
C ALA A 541 -25.55 -3.67 -21.22
N PHE A 542 -26.62 -2.90 -21.01
CA PHE A 542 -27.91 -3.41 -20.58
C PHE A 542 -29.06 -2.67 -21.25
N THR A 543 -30.20 -3.36 -21.33
CA THR A 543 -31.51 -2.83 -21.71
C THR A 543 -32.47 -3.01 -20.54
N GLN A 544 -33.69 -2.49 -20.64
CA GLN A 544 -34.73 -2.68 -19.62
C GLN A 544 -35.00 -4.16 -19.28
N HIS A 545 -34.83 -5.08 -20.23
CA HIS A 545 -35.05 -6.52 -20.06
C HIS A 545 -33.83 -7.28 -19.54
N THR A 546 -32.67 -6.64 -19.44
CA THR A 546 -31.44 -7.30 -18.98
C THR A 546 -31.53 -7.66 -17.50
N ILE A 547 -31.21 -8.91 -17.17
CA ILE A 547 -31.16 -9.41 -15.80
C ILE A 547 -29.78 -9.11 -15.20
N LEU A 548 -29.75 -8.37 -14.09
CA LEU A 548 -28.48 -8.09 -13.40
C LEU A 548 -27.98 -9.30 -12.63
N GLN A 549 -26.78 -9.77 -13.04
CA GLN A 549 -26.03 -10.82 -12.34
C GLN A 549 -25.04 -10.27 -11.30
N THR A 550 -24.78 -8.95 -11.33
CA THR A 550 -23.87 -8.28 -10.39
C THR A 550 -24.63 -7.71 -9.19
N SER A 551 -23.94 -7.50 -8.07
CA SER A 551 -24.53 -6.81 -6.92
C SER A 551 -24.71 -5.31 -7.20
N GLN A 552 -25.65 -4.68 -6.48
CA GLN A 552 -25.90 -3.24 -6.56
C GLN A 552 -24.64 -2.42 -6.32
N GLU A 553 -23.87 -2.75 -5.28
CA GLU A 553 -22.62 -2.06 -4.94
C GLU A 553 -21.61 -2.13 -6.09
N LYS A 554 -21.44 -3.31 -6.70
CA LYS A 554 -20.53 -3.50 -7.83
C LYS A 554 -20.99 -2.76 -9.08
N PHE A 555 -22.29 -2.79 -9.36
CA PHE A 555 -22.86 -2.06 -10.50
C PHE A 555 -22.65 -0.55 -10.35
N LEU A 556 -23.01 0.00 -9.18
CA LEU A 556 -22.90 1.41 -8.86
C LEU A 556 -21.44 1.88 -8.68
N ALA A 557 -20.47 0.98 -8.53
CA ALA A 557 -19.06 1.36 -8.50
C ALA A 557 -18.53 1.84 -9.86
N ASN A 558 -19.15 1.42 -10.97
CA ASN A 558 -18.75 1.82 -12.32
C ASN A 558 -19.52 3.08 -12.77
N ASN A 559 -18.79 4.14 -13.12
CA ASN A 559 -19.40 5.43 -13.49
C ASN A 559 -20.26 5.35 -14.76
N ARG A 560 -19.90 4.53 -15.75
CA ARG A 560 -20.68 4.38 -16.98
C ARG A 560 -21.97 3.59 -16.73
N ASN A 561 -21.92 2.59 -15.86
CA ASN A 561 -23.11 1.86 -15.43
C ASN A 561 -24.07 2.79 -14.68
N LYS A 562 -23.55 3.61 -13.76
CA LYS A 562 -24.31 4.65 -13.05
C LYS A 562 -24.97 5.62 -14.01
N GLU A 563 -24.20 6.20 -14.91
CA GLU A 563 -24.69 7.17 -15.89
C GLU A 563 -25.83 6.60 -16.74
N ARG A 564 -25.68 5.38 -17.28
CA ARG A 564 -26.73 4.71 -18.07
C ARG A 564 -27.97 4.43 -17.23
N LEU A 565 -27.79 4.00 -15.97
CA LEU A 565 -28.92 3.75 -15.08
C LEU A 565 -29.65 5.04 -14.74
N ILE A 566 -28.92 6.14 -14.45
CA ILE A 566 -29.51 7.45 -14.17
C ILE A 566 -30.30 7.94 -15.38
N LYS A 567 -29.75 7.83 -16.61
CA LYS A 567 -30.45 8.19 -17.85
C LYS A 567 -31.78 7.44 -17.97
N MET A 568 -31.76 6.11 -17.77
CA MET A 568 -32.98 5.29 -17.84
C MET A 568 -33.97 5.60 -16.71
N LEU A 569 -33.50 5.70 -15.47
CA LEU A 569 -34.33 6.02 -14.31
C LEU A 569 -34.98 7.39 -14.47
N THR A 570 -34.27 8.38 -15.02
CA THR A 570 -34.81 9.72 -15.29
C THR A 570 -36.03 9.66 -16.21
N SER A 571 -35.97 8.88 -17.30
CA SER A 571 -37.13 8.67 -18.18
C SER A 571 -38.33 8.08 -17.43
N TYR A 572 -38.10 7.04 -16.61
CA TYR A 572 -39.18 6.42 -15.80
C TYR A 572 -39.81 7.38 -14.80
N LEU A 573 -39.00 8.25 -14.16
CA LEU A 573 -39.50 9.23 -13.20
C LEU A 573 -40.34 10.31 -13.90
N ILE A 574 -39.87 10.84 -15.02
CA ILE A 574 -40.59 11.85 -15.81
C ILE A 574 -41.91 11.27 -16.35
N GLU A 575 -41.90 10.05 -16.89
CA GLU A 575 -43.11 9.36 -17.37
C GLU A 575 -44.15 9.16 -16.26
N ALA A 576 -43.70 9.00 -15.01
CA ALA A 576 -44.57 8.91 -13.84
C ALA A 576 -44.97 10.27 -13.24
N GLY A 577 -44.64 11.38 -13.90
CA GLY A 577 -45.00 12.74 -13.47
C GLY A 577 -44.09 13.33 -12.37
N ILE A 578 -42.94 12.72 -12.09
CA ILE A 578 -41.98 13.21 -11.09
C ILE A 578 -40.98 14.15 -11.78
N ALA A 579 -40.78 15.35 -11.22
CA ALA A 579 -39.79 16.29 -11.73
C ALA A 579 -38.37 15.77 -11.47
N VAL A 580 -37.50 15.84 -12.49
CA VAL A 580 -36.09 15.46 -12.38
C VAL A 580 -35.21 16.61 -12.88
N GLU A 581 -34.23 16.99 -12.07
CA GLU A 581 -33.18 17.94 -12.44
C GLU A 581 -31.83 17.21 -12.46
N GLN A 582 -30.98 17.51 -13.44
CA GLN A 582 -29.66 16.90 -13.55
C GLN A 582 -28.58 17.96 -13.46
N ALA A 583 -27.65 17.77 -12.53
CA ALA A 583 -26.49 18.64 -12.38
C ALA A 583 -25.48 18.44 -13.52
N PHE A 584 -24.57 19.39 -13.70
CA PHE A 584 -23.46 19.25 -14.65
C PHE A 584 -22.45 18.18 -14.22
N GLU A 585 -22.07 18.16 -12.94
CA GLU A 585 -21.23 17.11 -12.34
C GLU A 585 -21.81 16.60 -11.01
N ASP A 586 -21.76 17.44 -9.97
CA ASP A 586 -22.14 17.09 -8.60
C ASP A 586 -23.50 17.69 -8.25
N ALA A 587 -24.45 16.86 -7.79
CA ALA A 587 -25.80 17.30 -7.49
C ALA A 587 -25.92 18.20 -6.24
N ASP A 588 -24.95 18.13 -5.32
CA ASP A 588 -25.05 18.74 -3.99
C ASP A 588 -25.43 20.23 -4.01
N THR A 589 -24.79 21.02 -4.86
CA THR A 589 -25.06 22.47 -4.95
C THR A 589 -26.41 22.74 -5.61
N LEU A 590 -26.72 22.02 -6.69
CA LEU A 590 -28.01 22.14 -7.38
C LEU A 590 -29.18 21.80 -6.45
N ILE A 591 -29.08 20.75 -5.62
CA ILE A 591 -30.11 20.37 -4.64
C ILE A 591 -30.49 21.56 -3.73
N VAL A 592 -29.49 22.27 -3.20
CA VAL A 592 -29.72 23.40 -2.28
C VAL A 592 -30.20 24.64 -3.05
N GLU A 593 -29.67 24.90 -4.24
CA GLU A 593 -30.15 25.99 -5.11
C GLU A 593 -31.62 25.81 -5.50
N THR A 594 -32.01 24.61 -5.92
CA THR A 594 -33.41 24.26 -6.22
C THR A 594 -34.28 24.46 -4.97
N ALA A 595 -33.78 24.10 -3.79
CA ALA A 595 -34.52 24.34 -2.54
C ALA A 595 -34.75 25.84 -2.27
N ILE A 596 -33.72 26.67 -2.44
CA ILE A 596 -33.81 28.13 -2.26
C ILE A 596 -34.76 28.75 -3.27
N GLN A 597 -34.69 28.35 -4.55
CA GLN A 597 -35.56 28.87 -5.62
C GLN A 597 -37.03 28.53 -5.39
N ARG A 598 -37.31 27.35 -4.82
CA ARG A 598 -38.68 26.90 -4.53
C ARG A 598 -39.19 27.35 -3.17
N ALA A 599 -38.33 27.89 -2.30
CA ALA A 599 -38.70 28.31 -0.95
C ALA A 599 -39.78 29.40 -0.94
N ASP A 600 -39.85 30.28 -1.94
CA ASP A 600 -40.88 31.33 -1.99
C ASP A 600 -42.24 30.81 -2.50
N VAL A 601 -42.25 29.60 -3.07
CA VAL A 601 -43.47 28.96 -3.61
C VAL A 601 -44.11 28.05 -2.59
N TYR A 602 -43.33 27.36 -1.76
CA TYR A 602 -43.81 26.32 -0.84
C TYR A 602 -43.71 26.75 0.63
N ASP A 603 -44.64 26.27 1.46
CA ASP A 603 -44.61 26.54 2.90
C ASP A 603 -43.50 25.75 3.60
N CYS A 604 -43.13 24.59 3.04
CA CYS A 604 -42.06 23.74 3.54
C CYS A 604 -41.32 23.09 2.38
N VAL A 605 -40.00 23.23 2.34
CA VAL A 605 -39.11 22.53 1.40
C VAL A 605 -38.21 21.58 2.18
N GLU A 606 -38.30 20.29 1.90
CA GLU A 606 -37.53 19.25 2.58
C GLU A 606 -36.51 18.60 1.63
N ILE A 607 -35.23 18.84 1.90
CA ILE A 607 -34.10 18.18 1.22
C ILE A 607 -33.86 16.83 1.89
N VAL A 608 -33.98 15.74 1.15
CA VAL A 608 -33.83 14.38 1.66
C VAL A 608 -32.50 13.78 1.19
N GLY A 609 -31.59 13.49 2.12
CA GLY A 609 -30.29 12.91 1.80
C GLY A 609 -29.48 12.47 3.02
N GLU A 610 -28.31 11.87 2.79
CA GLU A 610 -27.40 11.45 3.87
C GLU A 610 -26.09 12.25 3.92
N ASP A 611 -25.70 12.92 2.83
CA ASP A 611 -24.42 13.62 2.78
C ASP A 611 -24.46 14.90 3.64
N ILE A 612 -23.40 15.09 4.42
CA ILE A 612 -23.22 16.29 5.23
C ILE A 612 -22.95 17.53 4.36
N ASP A 613 -22.46 17.33 3.13
CA ASP A 613 -22.19 18.40 2.18
C ASP A 613 -23.47 19.21 1.90
N LEU A 614 -24.64 18.55 1.83
CA LEU A 614 -25.96 19.19 1.71
C LEU A 614 -26.30 20.09 2.90
N LEU A 615 -26.04 19.63 4.13
CA LEU A 615 -26.29 20.42 5.34
C LEU A 615 -25.32 21.61 5.45
N VAL A 616 -24.06 21.42 5.05
CA VAL A 616 -23.07 22.51 4.98
C VAL A 616 -23.50 23.58 3.96
N LEU A 617 -23.95 23.16 2.78
CA LEU A 617 -24.49 24.03 1.74
C LEU A 617 -25.75 24.76 2.20
N LEU A 618 -26.68 24.07 2.85
CA LEU A 618 -27.89 24.67 3.42
C LEU A 618 -27.54 25.77 4.44
N THR A 619 -26.63 25.50 5.38
CA THR A 619 -26.20 26.50 6.37
C THR A 619 -25.45 27.68 5.74
N GLY A 620 -24.70 27.46 4.65
CA GLY A 620 -23.94 28.52 3.99
C GLY A 620 -24.75 29.38 3.02
N LEU A 621 -25.70 28.80 2.29
CA LEU A 621 -26.46 29.49 1.23
C LEU A 621 -27.84 29.98 1.67
N ALA A 622 -28.56 29.24 2.52
CA ALA A 622 -29.96 29.49 2.86
C ALA A 622 -30.15 30.07 4.26
N HIS A 623 -29.27 30.98 4.68
CA HIS A 623 -29.30 31.58 6.02
C HIS A 623 -30.51 32.49 6.26
N ASP A 624 -31.15 32.96 5.19
CA ASP A 624 -32.32 33.84 5.16
C ASP A 624 -33.66 33.09 5.01
N LYS A 625 -33.63 31.78 4.74
CA LYS A 625 -34.82 30.95 4.51
C LYS A 625 -35.12 30.07 5.72
N ASN A 626 -36.28 30.28 6.36
CA ASN A 626 -36.70 29.55 7.56
C ASN A 626 -37.55 28.30 7.26
N ASN A 627 -37.98 28.11 6.02
CA ASN A 627 -38.87 27.04 5.58
C ASN A 627 -38.15 25.90 4.82
N ILE A 628 -36.81 25.93 4.77
CA ILE A 628 -36.01 24.86 4.15
C ILE A 628 -35.40 23.97 5.23
N PHE A 629 -35.56 22.67 5.07
CA PHE A 629 -35.09 21.68 6.04
C PHE A 629 -34.31 20.57 5.37
N PHE A 630 -33.23 20.13 6.01
CA PHE A 630 -32.52 18.92 5.64
C PHE A 630 -33.02 17.74 6.48
N HIS A 631 -33.65 16.79 5.81
CA HIS A 631 -34.09 15.52 6.38
C HIS A 631 -33.03 14.46 6.13
N LYS A 632 -32.42 14.00 7.22
CA LYS A 632 -31.52 12.85 7.23
C LYS A 632 -32.29 11.58 7.60
N PRO A 633 -32.50 10.65 6.66
CA PRO A 633 -33.26 9.43 6.91
C PRO A 633 -32.62 8.52 7.97
N ALA A 634 -33.42 7.63 8.55
CA ALA A 634 -32.94 6.62 9.49
C ALA A 634 -31.98 5.62 8.81
N LYS A 635 -30.91 5.25 9.52
CA LYS A 635 -29.90 4.31 9.04
C LYS A 635 -29.44 3.37 10.17
N GLY A 636 -29.79 2.09 10.04
CA GLY A 636 -29.50 1.07 11.05
C GLY A 636 -30.12 1.45 12.40
N LYS A 637 -29.29 1.59 13.44
CA LYS A 637 -29.71 2.03 14.79
C LYS A 637 -29.82 3.56 14.93
N THR A 638 -29.43 4.33 13.92
CA THR A 638 -29.48 5.79 13.98
C THR A 638 -30.86 6.26 13.54
N PRO A 639 -31.61 6.97 14.39
CA PRO A 639 -32.93 7.49 14.02
C PRO A 639 -32.81 8.56 12.92
N ALA A 640 -33.94 8.84 12.26
CA ALA A 640 -34.03 9.97 11.36
C ALA A 640 -33.80 11.28 12.14
N SER A 641 -33.30 12.30 11.46
CA SER A 641 -33.02 13.61 12.07
C SER A 641 -33.30 14.71 11.07
N ARG A 642 -33.82 15.84 11.55
CA ARG A 642 -34.13 17.01 10.72
C ARG A 642 -33.29 18.19 11.17
N PHE A 643 -32.83 18.99 10.23
CA PHE A 643 -31.98 20.16 10.47
C PHE A 643 -32.47 21.35 9.65
N SER A 644 -32.17 22.57 10.06
CA SER A 644 -32.31 23.79 9.27
C SER A 644 -30.95 24.47 9.07
N SER A 645 -30.90 25.57 8.31
CA SER A 645 -29.70 26.40 8.19
C SER A 645 -29.18 26.89 9.57
N ALA A 646 -30.10 27.13 10.52
CA ALA A 646 -29.81 27.55 11.90
C ALA A 646 -29.40 26.41 12.86
N SER A 647 -29.44 25.14 12.44
CA SER A 647 -29.10 24.00 13.31
C SER A 647 -27.62 23.92 13.72
N PHE A 648 -26.76 24.79 13.20
CA PHE A 648 -25.34 24.77 13.53
C PHE A 648 -25.11 25.36 14.93
N ARG A 649 -24.52 24.56 15.85
CA ARG A 649 -24.42 24.91 17.29
C ARG A 649 -23.64 26.19 17.59
N ASN A 650 -22.79 26.65 16.68
CA ASN A 650 -21.86 27.75 16.93
C ASN A 650 -22.15 28.93 16.01
N GLU A 651 -23.15 29.71 16.35
CA GLU A 651 -23.61 30.86 15.57
C GLU A 651 -22.48 31.83 15.21
N SER A 652 -21.56 32.12 16.14
CA SER A 652 -20.45 33.06 15.91
C SER A 652 -19.45 32.68 14.80
N ILE A 653 -19.48 31.45 14.30
CA ILE A 653 -18.64 30.98 13.19
C ILE A 653 -19.43 30.28 12.09
N SER A 654 -20.77 30.32 12.15
CA SER A 654 -21.66 29.68 11.14
C SER A 654 -21.38 30.24 9.75
N GLU A 655 -21.15 31.55 9.65
CA GLU A 655 -20.80 32.22 8.41
C GLU A 655 -19.51 31.68 7.76
N HIS A 656 -18.64 31.00 8.51
CA HIS A 656 -17.38 30.43 8.00
C HIS A 656 -17.47 28.92 7.71
N ILE A 657 -18.68 28.34 7.67
CA ILE A 657 -18.88 26.89 7.51
C ILE A 657 -18.23 26.33 6.24
N PHE A 658 -18.27 27.07 5.12
CA PHE A 658 -17.62 26.69 3.87
C PHE A 658 -16.11 26.57 4.01
N PHE A 659 -15.47 27.57 4.62
CA PHE A 659 -14.04 27.50 4.90
C PHE A 659 -13.71 26.31 5.79
N LEU A 660 -14.42 26.15 6.91
CA LEU A 660 -14.19 25.07 7.86
C LEU A 660 -14.32 23.70 7.21
N HIS A 661 -15.30 23.51 6.33
CA HIS A 661 -15.52 22.24 5.65
C HIS A 661 -14.47 21.99 4.55
N ALA A 662 -14.24 22.96 3.67
CA ALA A 662 -13.28 22.86 2.56
C ALA A 662 -11.84 22.71 3.06
N ILE A 663 -11.39 23.50 4.03
CA ILE A 663 -10.01 23.44 4.51
C ILE A 663 -9.71 22.16 5.29
N SER A 664 -10.70 21.60 6.01
CA SER A 664 -10.49 20.44 6.88
C SER A 664 -10.54 19.10 6.16
N SER A 665 -11.30 19.01 5.06
CA SER A 665 -11.36 17.92 4.06
C SER A 665 -12.78 17.82 3.49
N CYS A 666 -12.89 17.86 2.17
CA CYS A 666 -14.10 17.47 1.43
C CYS A 666 -13.73 16.55 0.26
N ASP A 667 -14.56 16.43 -0.78
CA ASP A 667 -14.24 15.57 -1.93
C ASP A 667 -12.99 16.06 -2.70
N THR A 668 -12.80 17.36 -2.78
CA THR A 668 -11.76 18.03 -3.60
C THR A 668 -10.56 18.50 -2.79
N THR A 669 -10.57 18.33 -1.46
CA THR A 669 -9.47 18.74 -0.57
C THR A 669 -9.02 17.63 0.37
N SER A 670 -7.75 17.70 0.80
CA SER A 670 -7.13 16.68 1.65
C SER A 670 -7.50 16.84 3.13
N ALA A 671 -7.57 15.72 3.84
CA ALA A 671 -7.50 15.72 5.30
C ALA A 671 -6.06 15.84 5.78
N PHE A 672 -5.87 16.42 6.95
CA PHE A 672 -4.57 16.48 7.61
C PHE A 672 -4.36 15.23 8.48
N PHE A 673 -3.15 14.69 8.47
CA PHE A 673 -2.80 13.49 9.25
C PHE A 673 -3.09 13.69 10.75
N ILE A 674 -3.98 12.86 11.31
CA ILE A 674 -4.37 12.86 12.74
C ILE A 674 -5.07 14.16 13.20
N ILE A 675 -5.53 15.02 12.29
CA ILE A 675 -6.29 16.22 12.65
C ILE A 675 -7.75 16.07 12.20
N GLY A 676 -8.66 15.95 13.16
CA GLY A 676 -10.11 15.86 12.90
C GLY A 676 -10.79 17.22 12.73
N LYS A 677 -11.96 17.23 12.07
CA LYS A 677 -12.75 18.45 11.76
C LYS A 677 -13.08 19.30 13.00
N LYS A 678 -13.35 18.68 14.15
CA LYS A 678 -13.60 19.37 15.43
C LYS A 678 -12.47 20.31 15.85
N LYS A 679 -11.23 19.98 15.50
CA LYS A 679 -10.08 20.85 15.82
C LYS A 679 -10.18 22.18 15.08
N PHE A 680 -10.57 22.18 13.81
CA PHE A 680 -10.73 23.39 13.00
C PHE A 680 -11.77 24.33 13.60
N LEU A 681 -12.92 23.79 13.99
CA LEU A 681 -13.98 24.52 14.72
C LEU A 681 -13.41 25.18 15.98
N SER A 682 -12.78 24.39 16.85
CA SER A 682 -12.21 24.91 18.11
C SER A 682 -11.13 25.97 17.92
N ILE A 683 -10.33 25.89 16.85
CA ILE A 683 -9.28 26.87 16.57
C ILE A 683 -9.89 28.21 16.18
N LEU A 684 -10.90 28.23 15.31
CA LEU A 684 -11.55 29.46 14.90
C LEU A 684 -12.36 30.10 16.05
N GLN A 685 -12.95 29.29 16.93
CA GLN A 685 -13.63 29.77 18.13
C GLN A 685 -12.67 30.44 19.11
N LYS A 686 -11.51 29.83 19.36
CA LYS A 686 -10.52 30.32 20.33
C LYS A 686 -9.73 31.52 19.84
N ASN A 687 -9.70 31.76 18.53
CA ASN A 687 -8.93 32.83 17.91
C ASN A 687 -9.81 33.67 16.97
N PRO A 688 -10.69 34.55 17.52
CA PRO A 688 -11.57 35.40 16.72
C PRO A 688 -10.84 36.29 15.72
N GLU A 689 -9.58 36.64 15.97
CA GLU A 689 -8.74 37.43 15.06
C GLU A 689 -8.56 36.76 13.69
N LEU A 690 -8.62 35.41 13.63
CA LEU A 690 -8.47 34.65 12.39
C LEU A 690 -9.70 34.78 11.47
N ARG A 691 -10.84 35.26 11.97
CA ARG A 691 -12.07 35.40 11.16
C ARG A 691 -11.88 36.35 9.98
N SER A 692 -11.12 37.43 10.19
CA SER A 692 -10.72 38.36 9.13
C SER A 692 -9.98 37.65 7.98
N CYS A 693 -9.03 36.77 8.33
CA CYS A 693 -8.25 35.97 7.38
C CYS A 693 -9.14 34.94 6.67
N VAL A 694 -10.04 34.29 7.40
CA VAL A 694 -10.95 33.27 6.85
C VAL A 694 -11.97 33.87 5.88
N ASN A 695 -12.45 35.09 6.14
CA ASN A 695 -13.40 35.78 5.27
C ASN A 695 -12.86 36.07 3.86
N LEU A 696 -11.54 36.18 3.72
CA LEU A 696 -10.90 36.36 2.42
C LEU A 696 -11.20 35.22 1.44
N PHE A 697 -11.48 34.01 1.93
CA PHE A 697 -11.82 32.87 1.06
C PHE A 697 -13.16 33.01 0.34
N LYS A 698 -14.04 33.92 0.80
CA LYS A 698 -15.32 34.22 0.14
C LYS A 698 -15.17 35.23 -1.00
N ALA A 699 -14.09 36.03 -1.01
CA ALA A 699 -13.89 37.05 -2.03
C ALA A 699 -13.76 36.41 -3.42
N LYS A 700 -14.60 36.86 -4.36
CA LYS A 700 -14.63 36.35 -5.74
C LYS A 700 -13.29 36.53 -6.43
N ASP A 701 -12.64 37.66 -6.22
CA ASP A 701 -11.32 37.96 -6.76
C ASP A 701 -10.40 38.35 -5.61
N ILE A 702 -9.25 37.68 -5.54
CA ILE A 702 -8.26 37.88 -4.50
C ILE A 702 -6.86 37.63 -5.06
N ASP A 703 -5.90 38.41 -4.59
CA ASP A 703 -4.49 38.14 -4.83
C ASP A 703 -4.11 36.77 -4.22
N PRO A 704 -3.59 35.82 -5.03
CA PRO A 704 -3.16 34.51 -4.53
C PRO A 704 -2.19 34.58 -3.35
N GLU A 705 -1.31 35.57 -3.29
CA GLU A 705 -0.33 35.73 -2.20
C GLU A 705 -1.02 36.15 -0.88
N VAL A 706 -2.02 37.02 -0.96
CA VAL A 706 -2.84 37.41 0.20
C VAL A 706 -3.64 36.22 0.71
N LEU A 707 -4.22 35.44 -0.19
CA LEU A 707 -4.98 34.23 0.14
C LEU A 707 -4.11 33.17 0.83
N VAL A 708 -2.92 32.87 0.30
CA VAL A 708 -2.04 31.87 0.91
C VAL A 708 -1.49 32.34 2.24
N SER A 709 -1.17 33.63 2.40
CA SER A 709 -0.78 34.20 3.71
C SER A 709 -1.89 34.03 4.76
N ALA A 710 -3.14 34.33 4.39
CA ALA A 710 -4.29 34.17 5.27
C ALA A 710 -4.54 32.71 5.65
N GLY A 711 -4.47 31.80 4.68
CA GLY A 711 -4.59 30.36 4.91
C GLY A 711 -3.43 29.80 5.74
N GLU A 712 -2.19 30.23 5.47
CA GLU A 712 -0.99 29.83 6.22
C GLU A 712 -1.09 30.26 7.68
N ARG A 713 -1.59 31.48 7.94
CA ARG A 713 -1.83 31.97 9.30
C ARG A 713 -2.80 31.09 10.08
N PHE A 714 -3.88 30.64 9.44
CA PHE A 714 -4.80 29.69 10.05
C PHE A 714 -4.13 28.33 10.31
N LEU A 715 -3.35 27.80 9.36
CA LEU A 715 -2.64 26.53 9.53
C LEU A 715 -1.57 26.58 10.63
N ILE A 716 -0.87 27.71 10.80
CA ILE A 716 0.06 27.92 11.92
C ILE A 716 -0.68 27.76 13.25
N ALA A 717 -1.83 28.41 13.41
CA ALA A 717 -2.66 28.25 14.61
C ALA A 717 -3.16 26.80 14.80
N LEU A 718 -3.56 26.13 13.71
CA LEU A 718 -4.00 24.72 13.73
C LEU A 718 -2.93 23.76 14.27
N TYR A 719 -1.66 24.04 13.96
CA TYR A 719 -0.50 23.28 14.44
C TYR A 719 0.07 23.83 15.76
N GLY A 720 -0.60 24.79 16.40
CA GLY A 720 -0.21 25.32 17.71
C GLY A 720 1.02 26.24 17.67
N GLY A 721 1.24 26.93 16.55
CA GLY A 721 2.23 28.00 16.46
C GLY A 721 1.80 29.22 17.29
N ASP A 722 2.80 29.96 17.77
CA ASP A 722 2.59 31.21 18.49
C ASP A 722 2.26 32.39 17.54
N LYS A 723 1.86 33.54 18.11
CA LYS A 723 1.47 34.70 17.30
C LYS A 723 2.61 35.30 16.49
N ASN A 724 3.86 35.08 16.90
CA ASN A 724 5.07 35.60 16.23
C ASN A 724 5.57 34.66 15.13
N GLU A 725 5.03 33.44 15.05
CA GLU A 725 5.33 32.49 13.98
C GLU A 725 4.70 32.95 12.67
N THR A 726 5.55 33.18 11.67
CA THR A 726 5.16 33.69 10.35
C THR A 726 5.28 32.67 9.22
N SER A 727 5.84 31.48 9.48
CA SER A 727 6.03 30.46 8.46
C SER A 727 5.75 29.05 8.98
N LEU A 728 5.07 28.24 8.16
CA LEU A 728 4.89 26.81 8.42
C LEU A 728 6.20 26.05 8.43
N ASN A 729 7.19 26.47 7.63
CA ASN A 729 8.50 25.81 7.58
C ASN A 729 9.28 25.96 8.90
N SER A 730 9.24 27.12 9.53
CA SER A 730 9.85 27.32 10.86
C SER A 730 9.08 26.57 11.95
N LEU A 731 7.75 26.56 11.89
CA LEU A 731 6.93 25.75 12.79
C LEU A 731 7.20 24.24 12.63
N ARG A 732 7.40 23.78 11.39
CA ARG A 732 7.75 22.39 11.05
C ARG A 732 9.07 21.97 11.68
N PHE A 733 10.08 22.85 11.67
CA PHE A 733 11.33 22.61 12.40
C PHE A 733 11.12 22.55 13.92
N LYS A 734 10.36 23.47 14.52
CA LYS A 734 10.05 23.43 15.97
C LYS A 734 9.35 22.12 16.37
N HIS A 735 8.38 21.66 15.58
CA HIS A 735 7.68 20.39 15.79
C HIS A 735 8.60 19.18 15.67
N TYR A 736 9.51 19.19 14.69
CA TYR A 736 10.54 18.18 14.57
C TYR A 736 11.45 18.17 15.81
N ALA A 737 12.00 19.31 16.22
CA ALA A 737 12.89 19.41 17.37
C ALA A 737 12.25 18.87 18.65
N LYS A 738 10.97 19.20 18.88
CA LYS A 738 10.19 18.68 20.02
C LYS A 738 9.92 17.18 19.93
N SER A 739 9.73 16.66 18.71
CA SER A 739 9.36 15.25 18.48
C SER A 739 10.56 14.33 18.37
N ALA A 740 11.74 14.85 18.02
CA ALA A 740 13.00 14.12 17.94
C ALA A 740 13.44 13.55 19.31
N LEU A 741 12.92 14.11 20.41
CA LEU A 741 13.13 13.62 21.77
C LEU A 741 12.28 12.38 22.13
N LYS A 742 11.35 11.97 21.24
CA LYS A 742 10.44 10.83 21.47
C LYS A 742 10.97 9.56 20.83
N SER A 743 10.73 8.41 21.46
CA SER A 743 11.16 7.07 20.99
C SER A 743 10.53 6.61 19.66
N ARG A 744 9.47 7.28 19.19
CA ARG A 744 8.78 7.01 17.91
C ARG A 744 8.41 8.31 17.21
N PHE A 745 9.25 8.74 16.26
CA PHE A 745 8.98 9.90 15.41
C PHE A 745 8.31 9.47 14.09
N ASN A 746 7.25 10.17 13.67
CA ASN A 746 6.59 9.97 12.38
C ASN A 746 6.58 11.28 11.60
N VAL A 747 7.20 11.32 10.42
CA VAL A 747 7.28 12.53 9.57
C VAL A 747 5.89 13.07 9.21
N SER A 748 4.88 12.20 9.10
CA SER A 748 3.50 12.57 8.73
C SER A 748 2.82 13.47 9.77
N THR A 749 3.30 13.50 11.03
CA THR A 749 2.73 14.38 12.07
C THR A 749 3.20 15.83 11.97
N LEU A 750 4.20 16.10 11.14
CA LEU A 750 4.70 17.46 10.94
C LEU A 750 3.68 18.31 10.15
N PRO A 751 3.63 19.65 10.37
CA PRO A 751 2.90 20.57 9.50
C PRO A 751 3.37 20.42 8.05
N PRO A 752 2.51 20.51 7.01
CA PRO A 752 2.97 20.51 5.62
C PRO A 752 4.02 21.61 5.36
N THR A 753 4.86 21.44 4.33
CA THR A 753 5.71 22.55 3.86
C THR A 753 4.83 23.69 3.34
N THR A 754 5.36 24.92 3.36
CA THR A 754 4.65 26.10 2.82
C THR A 754 4.17 25.86 1.38
N SER A 755 5.01 25.29 0.51
CA SER A 755 4.61 24.98 -0.88
C SER A 755 3.45 23.98 -0.99
N ALA A 756 3.45 22.94 -0.16
CA ALA A 756 2.34 21.98 -0.10
C ALA A 756 1.05 22.60 0.47
N ALA A 757 1.20 23.43 1.52
CA ALA A 757 0.09 24.13 2.15
C ALA A 757 -0.59 25.09 1.17
N HIS A 758 0.16 25.83 0.34
CA HIS A 758 -0.39 26.73 -0.67
C HIS A 758 -1.29 25.99 -1.66
N GLN A 759 -0.86 24.82 -2.14
CA GLN A 759 -1.70 24.02 -3.05
C GLN A 759 -2.98 23.52 -2.38
N HIS A 760 -2.93 23.19 -1.08
CA HIS A 760 -4.13 22.84 -0.31
C HIS A 760 -5.07 24.03 -0.10
N ILE A 761 -4.52 25.21 0.19
CA ILE A 761 -5.27 26.46 0.34
C ILE A 761 -5.97 26.82 -0.97
N PHE A 762 -5.30 26.73 -2.11
CA PHE A 762 -5.91 26.99 -3.41
C PHE A 762 -7.07 26.05 -3.71
N ARG A 763 -6.94 24.75 -3.43
CA ARG A 763 -8.06 23.81 -3.61
C ARG A 763 -9.24 24.11 -2.68
N ALA A 764 -8.96 24.51 -1.45
CA ALA A 764 -10.01 24.93 -0.51
C ALA A 764 -10.73 26.19 -0.99
N TYR A 765 -10.00 27.18 -1.50
CA TYR A 765 -10.56 28.39 -2.10
C TYR A 765 -11.41 28.06 -3.34
N LEU A 766 -10.88 27.26 -4.27
CA LEU A 766 -11.62 26.81 -5.45
C LEU A 766 -12.96 26.18 -5.07
N GLN A 767 -12.96 25.26 -4.10
CA GLN A 767 -14.18 24.60 -3.64
C GLN A 767 -15.20 25.59 -3.07
N ILE A 768 -14.75 26.56 -2.27
CA ILE A 768 -15.62 27.59 -1.69
C ILE A 768 -16.22 28.46 -2.80
N GLN A 769 -15.42 28.84 -3.79
CA GLN A 769 -15.90 29.62 -4.94
C GLN A 769 -16.90 28.83 -5.78
N THR A 770 -16.68 27.52 -5.98
CA THR A 770 -17.66 26.64 -6.64
C THR A 770 -18.99 26.62 -5.90
N TRP A 771 -18.99 26.49 -4.56
CA TRP A 771 -20.23 26.53 -3.76
C TRP A 771 -20.91 27.90 -3.77
N LEU A 772 -20.18 28.98 -4.02
CA LEU A 772 -20.72 30.34 -4.19
C LEU A 772 -21.17 30.64 -5.63
N GLY A 773 -21.15 29.64 -6.53
CA GLY A 773 -21.54 29.81 -7.93
C GLY A 773 -20.51 30.52 -8.81
N ASN A 774 -19.27 30.70 -8.33
CA ASN A 774 -18.19 31.35 -9.07
C ASN A 774 -17.32 30.32 -9.80
N TYR A 775 -17.25 30.41 -11.12
CA TYR A 775 -16.32 29.60 -11.92
C TYR A 775 -14.88 30.13 -11.79
N LYS A 776 -13.92 29.21 -11.60
CA LYS A 776 -12.47 29.44 -11.60
C LYS A 776 -11.79 28.25 -12.28
N ASP A 777 -10.73 28.46 -13.07
CA ASP A 777 -9.99 27.36 -13.71
C ASP A 777 -9.26 26.52 -12.64
N PRO A 778 -9.59 25.23 -12.46
CA PRO A 778 -8.91 24.38 -11.48
C PRO A 778 -7.38 24.37 -11.60
N GLN A 779 -6.82 24.54 -12.80
CA GLN A 779 -5.37 24.48 -13.02
C GLN A 779 -4.60 25.64 -12.39
N GLU A 780 -5.26 26.78 -12.18
CA GLU A 780 -4.71 27.91 -11.44
C GLU A 780 -4.76 27.68 -9.92
N TRP A 781 -5.71 26.84 -9.47
CA TRP A 781 -6.07 26.69 -8.06
C TRP A 781 -5.76 25.30 -7.48
N GLY A 782 -4.54 24.81 -7.72
CA GLY A 782 -3.99 23.64 -7.03
C GLY A 782 -4.32 22.28 -7.68
N TRP A 783 -4.76 22.30 -8.94
CA TRP A 783 -4.91 21.13 -9.81
C TRP A 783 -4.01 21.21 -11.03
N LYS A 784 -3.78 20.08 -11.68
CA LYS A 784 -3.08 19.97 -12.96
C LYS A 784 -3.82 18.99 -13.86
N ARG A 785 -3.81 19.22 -15.15
CA ARG A 785 -4.36 18.27 -16.12
C ARG A 785 -3.29 17.25 -16.50
N SER A 786 -3.60 15.96 -16.40
CA SER A 786 -2.71 14.85 -16.77
C SER A 786 -3.54 13.74 -17.42
N ASN A 787 -3.20 13.36 -18.65
CA ASN A 787 -3.96 12.37 -19.44
C ASN A 787 -5.48 12.66 -19.42
N ASN A 788 -5.87 13.90 -19.73
CA ASN A 788 -7.28 14.27 -19.84
C ASN A 788 -8.09 14.18 -18.52
N VAL A 789 -7.40 14.11 -17.39
CA VAL A 789 -7.99 14.07 -16.04
C VAL A 789 -7.34 15.16 -15.18
N LEU A 790 -8.13 15.80 -14.32
CA LEU A 790 -7.61 16.71 -13.28
C LEU A 790 -7.04 15.90 -12.11
N GLU A 791 -5.77 16.17 -11.79
CA GLU A 791 -5.06 15.61 -10.64
C GLU A 791 -4.66 16.72 -9.66
N PRO A 792 -4.72 16.49 -8.33
CA PRO A 792 -4.29 17.49 -7.37
C PRO A 792 -2.78 17.71 -7.45
N VAL A 793 -2.36 18.98 -7.41
CA VAL A 793 -0.93 19.32 -7.29
C VAL A 793 -0.52 19.15 -5.82
N CYS A 794 0.37 18.19 -5.56
CA CYS A 794 0.81 17.90 -4.21
C CYS A 794 1.71 19.01 -3.63
N THR A 795 2.67 19.48 -4.42
CA THR A 795 3.61 20.56 -4.08
C THR A 795 4.27 21.04 -5.38
N LYS A 796 4.74 22.29 -5.41
CA LYS A 796 5.57 22.81 -6.52
C LYS A 796 7.08 22.72 -6.22
N SER A 797 7.44 22.38 -4.99
CA SER A 797 8.84 22.24 -4.57
C SER A 797 9.39 20.87 -4.93
N GLU A 798 10.70 20.81 -5.17
CA GLU A 798 11.43 19.55 -5.27
C GLU A 798 11.24 18.72 -3.98
N PRO A 799 11.30 17.38 -4.06
CA PRO A 799 11.03 16.52 -2.90
C PRO A 799 12.16 16.55 -1.85
N ALA A 800 13.37 16.96 -2.24
CA ALA A 800 14.52 17.10 -1.34
C ALA A 800 15.53 18.10 -1.92
N PRO A 801 16.46 18.64 -1.09
CA PRO A 801 17.51 19.53 -1.58
C PRO A 801 18.37 18.85 -2.66
N PRO A 802 18.84 19.59 -3.69
CA PRO A 802 19.68 19.03 -4.75
C PRO A 802 20.96 18.36 -4.24
N GLU A 803 21.57 18.87 -3.16
CA GLU A 803 22.76 18.24 -2.57
C GLU A 803 22.42 16.84 -2.06
N LEU A 804 21.26 16.69 -1.41
CA LEU A 804 20.78 15.42 -0.88
C LEU A 804 20.41 14.45 -2.02
N LEU A 805 19.75 14.93 -3.07
CA LEU A 805 19.41 14.16 -4.28
C LEU A 805 20.66 13.67 -5.02
N LYS A 806 21.71 14.49 -5.11
CA LYS A 806 23.02 14.11 -5.70
C LYS A 806 23.75 13.05 -4.85
N ILE A 807 23.58 13.09 -3.52
CA ILE A 807 24.16 12.09 -2.60
C ILE A 807 23.39 10.76 -2.61
N VAL A 808 22.17 10.70 -3.18
CA VAL A 808 21.41 9.43 -3.33
C VAL A 808 22.21 8.36 -4.09
N ALA A 809 23.27 8.75 -4.82
CA ALA A 809 24.19 7.86 -5.50
C ALA A 809 25.69 8.18 -5.24
N CYS A 810 26.17 8.11 -4.00
CA CYS A 810 27.61 7.85 -3.82
C CYS A 810 27.94 6.43 -4.30
N LYS A 811 28.93 6.29 -5.18
CA LYS A 811 29.39 5.00 -5.74
C LYS A 811 30.68 4.46 -5.08
N CYS A 812 31.12 5.08 -3.98
CA CYS A 812 32.42 4.78 -3.37
C CYS A 812 32.31 3.58 -2.43
N LYS A 813 32.99 2.48 -2.74
CA LYS A 813 32.86 1.21 -2.01
C LYS A 813 33.72 1.11 -0.74
N GLU A 814 34.84 1.84 -0.66
CA GLU A 814 35.81 1.64 0.42
C GLU A 814 36.31 2.93 1.08
N ARG A 815 36.68 3.97 0.28
CA ARG A 815 36.95 5.36 0.71
C ARG A 815 36.64 6.34 -0.44
N CYS A 816 36.26 7.59 -0.12
CA CYS A 816 36.01 8.62 -1.14
C CYS A 816 37.33 9.13 -1.76
N GLY A 817 37.70 8.59 -2.93
CA GLY A 817 38.84 9.06 -3.73
C GLY A 817 38.62 10.42 -4.41
N ALA A 818 39.61 10.90 -5.16
CA ALA A 818 39.56 12.21 -5.86
C ALA A 818 38.43 12.31 -6.92
N ALA A 819 37.97 11.17 -7.45
CA ALA A 819 36.85 11.09 -8.38
C ALA A 819 35.46 11.11 -7.70
N CYS A 820 35.39 11.12 -6.37
CA CYS A 820 34.13 11.06 -5.63
C CYS A 820 33.31 12.35 -5.80
N GLY A 821 32.07 12.22 -6.27
CA GLY A 821 31.13 13.33 -6.40
C GLY A 821 30.87 14.06 -5.07
N CYS A 822 30.81 13.35 -3.94
CA CYS A 822 30.67 13.95 -2.62
C CYS A 822 31.91 14.77 -2.22
N ARG A 823 33.12 14.28 -2.54
CA ARG A 823 34.38 14.98 -2.23
C ARG A 823 34.61 16.18 -3.14
N LYS A 824 34.26 16.07 -4.43
CA LYS A 824 34.28 17.20 -5.39
C LYS A 824 33.29 18.30 -5.01
N ALA A 825 32.19 17.94 -4.34
CA ALA A 825 31.24 18.88 -3.76
C ALA A 825 31.62 19.38 -2.35
N GLY A 826 32.85 19.10 -1.87
CA GLY A 826 33.36 19.61 -0.59
C GLY A 826 32.92 18.86 0.67
N LEU A 827 32.28 17.69 0.54
CA LEU A 827 31.74 16.94 1.68
C LEU A 827 32.74 15.89 2.21
N LYS A 828 32.76 15.68 3.54
CA LYS A 828 33.56 14.65 4.22
C LYS A 828 32.99 13.25 3.96
N CYS A 829 33.87 12.25 3.82
CA CYS A 829 33.50 10.86 3.63
C CYS A 829 32.75 10.33 4.86
N SER A 830 31.59 9.68 4.67
CA SER A 830 30.79 9.09 5.76
C SER A 830 30.54 7.59 5.56
N PRO A 831 30.24 6.83 6.63
CA PRO A 831 29.94 5.40 6.55
C PRO A 831 28.75 5.07 5.64
N ILE A 832 27.82 6.01 5.42
CA ILE A 832 26.66 5.86 4.53
C ILE A 832 27.06 5.78 3.05
N CYS A 833 28.25 6.26 2.66
CA CYS A 833 28.75 6.11 1.29
C CYS A 833 28.93 4.63 0.88
N LYS A 834 28.95 3.69 1.85
CA LYS A 834 29.07 2.25 1.65
C LYS A 834 27.76 1.51 1.36
N ASN A 835 26.58 2.13 1.53
CA ASN A 835 25.26 1.46 1.44
C ASN A 835 24.43 1.87 0.21
#